data_AF-A0A7J4QQG5-F1
#
_entry.id   AF-A0A7J4QQG5-F1
#
_cell.length_a   1.000
_cell.length_b   1.000
_cell.length_c   1.000
_cell.angle_alpha   90.00
_cell.angle_beta   90.00
_cell.angle_gamma   90.00
#
_symmetry.space_group_name_H-M   'P 1'
#
loop_
_entity.id
_entity.type
_entity.pdbx_description
1 polymer ?
#
loop_
_entity_poly.entity_id
_entity_poly.type
_entity_poly.pdbx_seq_one_letter_code
_entity_poly.pdbx_strand_id
1 'polypeptide(L)'
;FYNGDTFYRSSFTVFDQSNSTIAEGTHGFVVFHNSIMPQRGNLLAFGDSLSDMGNAKNSILNVPDVPPYWQGRFSNGQVWLEYVSDAYGLQTTIGSGTNAGDNRAFGGSQTGSGFSYLLLPNVGTQITNYLTNVQSAIPNDEIVSLWAGGNDFLYGSANANIIATNMEAHIRQLANSGAEEFIIPNLPPLELTPEISSRSQSQQTAIGQEVILYNQKLASLITNLTAELGITVHSIDAWSIFNDILQNKQSLGLTNTQDAACSGGVSLLPLPICNSGDTIAPNVDEYLFFDKAHPTRVMHRFIAQFAIEAIGEGDMDGDGILDEVDACPWTEEISTRDFNGCDWSQRDDDGDGVANGIDVCPSTIEGDAVDQEGCSAVQRDTDQDGLNDAIDPCPLGDGSNDHDADGCTDSVDADDDNDGFVDQEDACPLGALGAHEFDLDNDGCHDSEDPDIDNDEFSNQQEADAGTDPRDRDTDDDGVIDGLDDFPLDSSEWVDSDGDGCGDNRDLFVNDPTECKDTDEDGVGDNQDAFPADETEWADQDEDGFGDNSDACFLTFGTSLIPLGCPDSDGDTYADSVDAFPDDVEEWNDSDADGYGDNSDMFPLDARDWFDRDNDTYGDNSDVFPSNPNEWNDTDADSVGDNSDAFPLDPTEWNDRDGDGCGDNSDVWPDDPTECSDQDFDGVGDNADAFPTSAYEWLDSDGDGLGDNADQFPNDARAKYDSDNDGVANALDPFPNSPSLDSWFDVLLRMTFVAGLIIAGVVMWSRSQNTLQQPKWTGLGASSSLEMQSLPAEATRPDGPPPSDAFAYDNQP
;
A
#
# COMPACT_ATOMS: atom_id res chain seq x y z
N PHE A 1 -6.31 -3.70 6.52
CA PHE A 1 -6.49 -4.46 7.79
C PHE A 1 -6.89 -3.58 8.98
N TYR A 2 -6.21 -2.46 9.20
CA TYR A 2 -6.40 -1.55 10.34
C TYR A 2 -7.86 -1.05 10.48
N ASN A 3 -8.32 -0.80 11.71
CA ASN A 3 -9.67 -0.33 12.01
C ASN A 3 -9.74 0.85 13.03
N GLY A 4 -8.59 1.41 13.42
CA GLY A 4 -8.50 2.42 14.50
C GLY A 4 -8.28 1.87 15.92
N ASP A 5 -8.27 0.54 16.12
CA ASP A 5 -7.74 -0.07 17.35
C ASP A 5 -6.22 -0.31 17.20
N THR A 6 -5.45 -0.23 18.30
CA THR A 6 -4.02 -0.62 18.32
C THR A 6 -3.80 -2.10 18.67
N PHE A 7 -4.76 -2.74 19.35
CA PHE A 7 -4.59 -4.03 20.04
C PHE A 7 -5.46 -5.15 19.45
N TYR A 8 -4.86 -5.97 18.60
CA TYR A 8 -5.57 -7.03 17.86
C TYR A 8 -5.38 -8.42 18.49
N ARG A 9 -6.27 -9.34 18.12
CA ARG A 9 -6.17 -10.76 18.44
C ARG A 9 -6.64 -11.62 17.27
N SER A 10 -5.73 -12.42 16.73
CA SER A 10 -6.06 -13.48 15.76
C SER A 10 -6.41 -14.76 16.52
N SER A 11 -7.50 -15.41 16.13
CA SER A 11 -7.94 -16.71 16.67
C SER A 11 -7.80 -17.77 15.59
N PHE A 12 -7.06 -18.84 15.89
CA PHE A 12 -6.80 -19.93 14.96
C PHE A 12 -7.49 -21.19 15.47
N THR A 13 -8.30 -21.83 14.63
CA THR A 13 -8.99 -23.08 14.96
C THR A 13 -8.60 -24.13 13.94
N VAL A 14 -7.96 -25.20 14.40
CA VAL A 14 -7.57 -26.34 13.56
C VAL A 14 -8.63 -27.42 13.70
N PHE A 15 -9.21 -27.80 12.58
CA PHE A 15 -10.20 -28.88 12.47
C PHE A 15 -9.54 -30.17 11.96
N ASP A 16 -10.13 -31.33 12.27
CA ASP A 16 -9.81 -32.60 11.62
C ASP A 16 -10.74 -32.90 10.45
N GLN A 17 -10.49 -34.01 9.75
CA GLN A 17 -11.28 -34.51 8.62
C GLN A 17 -12.75 -34.84 8.95
N SER A 18 -13.16 -34.79 10.22
CA SER A 18 -14.57 -34.89 10.64
C SER A 18 -15.21 -33.53 10.95
N ASN A 19 -14.52 -32.44 10.59
CA ASN A 19 -14.81 -31.06 10.97
C ASN A 19 -14.88 -30.88 12.50
N SER A 20 -14.07 -31.65 13.24
CA SER A 20 -13.98 -31.56 14.70
C SER A 20 -12.75 -30.76 15.12
N THR A 21 -12.93 -29.78 16.00
CA THR A 21 -11.82 -28.96 16.51
C THR A 21 -10.79 -29.81 17.27
N ILE A 22 -9.55 -29.84 16.77
CA ILE A 22 -8.42 -30.54 17.39
C ILE A 22 -7.41 -29.60 18.07
N ALA A 23 -7.36 -28.33 17.67
CA ALA A 23 -6.61 -27.30 18.39
C ALA A 23 -7.30 -25.92 18.25
N GLU A 24 -7.17 -25.10 19.29
CA GLU A 24 -7.56 -23.69 19.29
C GLU A 24 -6.39 -22.86 19.84
N GLY A 25 -6.12 -21.73 19.20
CA GLY A 25 -5.11 -20.76 19.60
C GLY A 25 -5.64 -19.34 19.53
N THR A 26 -5.03 -18.44 20.29
CA THR A 26 -5.25 -17.00 20.12
C THR A 26 -3.92 -16.29 20.31
N HIS A 27 -3.49 -15.57 19.28
CA HIS A 27 -2.31 -14.71 19.35
C HIS A 27 -2.77 -13.27 19.51
N GLY A 28 -2.18 -12.54 20.44
CA GLY A 28 -2.36 -11.10 20.54
C GLY A 28 -1.20 -10.41 19.86
N PHE A 29 -1.48 -9.34 19.11
CA PHE A 29 -0.46 -8.50 18.48
C PHE A 29 -0.88 -7.03 18.52
N VAL A 30 0.02 -6.14 18.13
CA VAL A 30 -0.25 -4.71 17.97
C VAL A 30 0.00 -4.29 16.53
N VAL A 31 -0.80 -3.32 16.08
CA VAL A 31 -0.56 -2.58 14.83
C VAL A 31 -0.66 -1.11 15.19
N PHE A 32 0.33 -0.34 14.76
CA PHE A 32 0.32 1.12 14.75
C PHE A 32 0.13 1.53 13.28
N HIS A 33 -0.51 2.67 13.02
CA HIS A 33 -0.63 3.18 11.64
C HIS A 33 0.65 3.93 11.22
N ASN A 34 0.91 4.04 9.91
CA ASN A 34 1.98 4.92 9.45
C ASN A 34 1.57 6.39 9.74
N SER A 35 2.56 7.25 9.91
CA SER A 35 2.32 8.61 10.40
C SER A 35 3.35 9.56 9.80
N ILE A 36 2.91 10.48 8.95
CA ILE A 36 3.79 11.50 8.38
C ILE A 36 4.12 12.52 9.47
N MET A 37 5.37 12.50 9.91
CA MET A 37 5.85 13.42 10.95
C MET A 37 6.12 14.81 10.36
N PRO A 38 5.51 15.87 10.91
CA PRO A 38 5.55 17.19 10.30
C PRO A 38 6.93 17.82 10.45
N GLN A 39 7.55 18.26 9.35
CA GLN A 39 8.95 18.69 9.30
C GLN A 39 9.32 19.78 10.34
N ARG A 40 10.42 19.58 11.08
CA ARG A 40 10.94 20.50 12.13
C ARG A 40 12.45 20.68 12.03
N GLY A 41 12.96 21.76 12.61
CA GLY A 41 14.39 22.09 12.66
C GLY A 41 15.13 21.52 13.88
N ASN A 42 14.44 21.30 15.00
CA ASN A 42 15.03 20.74 16.24
C ASN A 42 13.97 20.17 17.20
N LEU A 43 14.37 19.22 18.05
CA LEU A 43 13.58 18.66 19.17
C LEU A 43 14.23 19.06 20.51
N LEU A 44 13.78 20.18 21.07
CA LEU A 44 14.29 20.75 22.31
C LEU A 44 13.60 20.10 23.52
N ALA A 45 14.34 19.40 24.39
CA ALA A 45 13.74 18.59 25.46
C ALA A 45 14.13 19.03 26.89
N PHE A 46 13.12 19.16 27.75
CA PHE A 46 13.27 19.42 29.18
C PHE A 46 12.51 18.36 29.98
N GLY A 47 13.06 17.93 31.14
CA GLY A 47 12.41 16.87 31.90
C GLY A 47 13.25 16.18 32.97
N ASP A 48 12.79 14.98 33.35
CA ASP A 48 13.49 14.11 34.30
C ASP A 48 14.06 12.84 33.65
N SER A 49 14.18 11.72 34.39
CA SER A 49 14.88 10.51 33.93
C SER A 49 14.19 9.79 32.78
N LEU A 50 12.89 10.03 32.55
CA LEU A 50 12.17 9.45 31.41
C LEU A 50 12.65 9.96 30.05
N SER A 51 13.34 11.11 30.02
CA SER A 51 13.90 11.71 28.79
C SER A 51 15.40 11.99 28.88
N ASP A 52 16.11 11.53 29.92
CA ASP A 52 17.55 11.83 30.08
C ASP A 52 18.44 10.85 29.29
N MET A 53 19.09 11.37 28.23
CA MET A 53 20.03 10.64 27.36
C MET A 53 21.47 10.55 27.94
N GLY A 54 21.75 11.09 29.12
CA GLY A 54 23.07 10.99 29.78
C GLY A 54 23.56 12.24 30.51
N ASN A 55 22.74 13.28 30.66
CA ASN A 55 23.06 14.50 31.39
C ASN A 55 23.32 14.24 32.88
N ALA A 56 22.48 13.44 33.56
CA ALA A 56 22.76 13.04 34.94
C ALA A 56 24.05 12.19 35.04
N LYS A 57 24.36 11.41 33.99
CA LYS A 57 25.57 10.58 33.94
C LYS A 57 26.83 11.41 33.79
N ASN A 58 26.79 12.45 32.96
CA ASN A 58 27.88 13.41 32.77
C ASN A 58 27.95 14.48 33.89
N SER A 59 27.00 14.45 34.84
CA SER A 59 27.02 15.30 36.03
C SER A 59 28.04 14.84 37.08
N ILE A 60 28.31 15.71 38.06
CA ILE A 60 29.14 15.40 39.23
C ILE A 60 28.61 14.24 40.11
N LEU A 61 27.35 13.80 39.92
CA LEU A 61 26.82 12.60 40.59
C LEU A 61 27.19 11.29 39.87
N ASN A 62 27.51 11.33 38.57
CA ASN A 62 27.90 10.15 37.78
C ASN A 62 26.87 8.99 37.79
N VAL A 63 25.57 9.31 37.81
CA VAL A 63 24.46 8.34 37.88
C VAL A 63 23.64 8.31 36.58
N PRO A 64 23.13 7.16 36.13
CA PRO A 64 23.14 5.85 36.79
C PRO A 64 24.44 5.06 36.59
N ASP A 65 24.58 3.89 37.20
CA ASP A 65 25.75 3.01 36.99
C ASP A 65 25.69 2.30 35.63
N VAL A 66 26.79 2.30 34.88
CA VAL A 66 26.88 1.73 33.53
C VAL A 66 28.04 0.71 33.52
N PRO A 67 27.79 -0.61 33.42
CA PRO A 67 26.50 -1.31 33.57
C PRO A 67 25.95 -1.22 35.02
N PRO A 68 24.63 -1.49 35.26
CA PRO A 68 23.69 -2.19 34.38
C PRO A 68 22.89 -1.32 33.39
N TYR A 69 22.91 0.00 33.51
CA TYR A 69 22.16 0.89 32.61
C TYR A 69 22.86 1.07 31.26
N TRP A 70 22.08 1.33 30.21
CA TRP A 70 22.59 1.53 28.85
C TRP A 70 22.99 2.99 28.61
N GLN A 71 24.26 3.23 28.24
CA GLN A 71 24.82 4.53 27.83
C GLN A 71 24.39 5.76 28.66
N GLY A 72 24.16 5.59 29.98
CA GLY A 72 23.75 6.67 30.88
C GLY A 72 22.26 7.05 30.87
N ARG A 73 21.44 6.42 30.01
CA ARG A 73 19.97 6.48 30.07
C ARG A 73 19.47 5.75 31.33
N PHE A 74 18.27 6.05 31.80
CA PHE A 74 17.64 5.35 32.94
C PHE A 74 16.92 4.04 32.54
N SER A 75 17.39 3.36 31.49
CA SER A 75 16.82 2.11 30.98
C SER A 75 17.90 1.13 30.47
N ASN A 76 17.49 -0.01 29.89
CA ASN A 76 18.36 -0.99 29.21
C ASN A 76 18.60 -0.68 27.71
N GLY A 77 18.19 0.49 27.24
CA GLY A 77 18.38 0.97 25.87
C GLY A 77 18.03 2.45 25.75
N GLN A 78 17.69 2.90 24.53
CA GLN A 78 17.19 4.25 24.26
C GLN A 78 15.93 4.60 25.08
N VAL A 79 15.75 5.89 25.37
CA VAL A 79 14.48 6.43 25.90
C VAL A 79 13.55 6.87 24.77
N TRP A 80 12.25 6.98 25.06
CA TRP A 80 11.18 7.29 24.08
C TRP A 80 11.49 8.51 23.18
N LEU A 81 12.12 9.54 23.74
CA LEU A 81 12.47 10.78 23.04
C LEU A 81 13.45 10.53 21.88
N GLU A 82 14.32 9.52 21.99
CA GLU A 82 15.29 9.18 20.95
C GLU A 82 14.53 8.69 19.71
N TYR A 83 13.64 7.70 19.86
CA TYR A 83 12.76 7.22 18.78
C TYR A 83 11.82 8.30 18.20
N VAL A 84 11.38 9.28 18.99
CA VAL A 84 10.59 10.42 18.48
C VAL A 84 11.48 11.39 17.67
N SER A 85 12.74 11.56 18.07
CA SER A 85 13.74 12.32 17.28
C SER A 85 14.03 11.62 15.95
N ASP A 86 14.24 10.30 16.00
CA ASP A 86 14.48 9.45 14.83
C ASP A 86 13.31 9.56 13.83
N ALA A 87 12.06 9.51 14.31
CA ALA A 87 10.85 9.65 13.48
C ALA A 87 10.67 11.06 12.87
N TYR A 88 11.26 12.10 13.44
CA TYR A 88 11.33 13.43 12.82
C TYR A 88 12.48 13.58 11.80
N GLY A 89 13.37 12.58 11.66
CA GLY A 89 14.63 12.73 10.94
C GLY A 89 15.63 13.66 11.64
N LEU A 90 15.53 13.82 12.96
CA LEU A 90 16.31 14.77 13.76
C LEU A 90 17.36 14.10 14.65
N GLN A 91 18.50 14.77 14.85
CA GLN A 91 19.56 14.32 15.74
C GLN A 91 19.58 15.12 17.07
N THR A 92 18.81 14.68 18.08
CA THR A 92 18.80 15.31 19.40
C THR A 92 20.12 15.10 20.15
N THR A 93 20.84 16.18 20.50
CA THR A 93 22.13 16.09 21.23
C THR A 93 21.99 16.38 22.74
N ILE A 94 22.91 15.90 23.58
CA ILE A 94 22.87 16.18 25.04
C ILE A 94 23.52 17.51 25.41
N GLY A 95 22.86 18.30 26.26
CA GLY A 95 23.32 19.62 26.65
C GLY A 95 23.01 20.02 28.08
N SER A 96 23.97 20.63 28.77
CA SER A 96 23.81 21.06 30.17
C SER A 96 24.53 22.35 30.54
N GLY A 97 23.95 23.10 31.49
CA GLY A 97 24.51 24.36 31.99
C GLY A 97 24.66 25.41 30.88
N THR A 98 25.92 25.73 30.55
CA THR A 98 26.33 26.66 29.49
C THR A 98 26.65 25.97 28.16
N ASN A 99 26.71 24.64 28.13
CA ASN A 99 27.00 23.90 26.89
C ASN A 99 25.76 23.90 25.99
N ALA A 100 25.99 23.89 24.68
CA ALA A 100 24.97 23.66 23.65
C ALA A 100 24.34 22.26 23.77
N GLY A 101 23.41 21.94 22.87
CA GLY A 101 22.67 20.68 22.81
C GLY A 101 21.26 20.76 23.37
N ASP A 102 20.40 19.86 22.91
CA ASP A 102 18.96 20.06 22.76
C ASP A 102 18.19 19.31 23.85
N ASN A 103 18.69 18.13 24.23
CA ASN A 103 18.24 17.44 25.42
C ASN A 103 18.88 18.07 26.68
N ARG A 104 18.04 18.77 27.45
CA ARG A 104 18.35 19.43 28.73
C ARG A 104 17.80 18.68 29.95
N ALA A 105 17.14 17.53 29.74
CA ALA A 105 16.54 16.72 30.81
C ALA A 105 17.63 16.13 31.74
N PHE A 106 17.27 15.83 32.98
CA PHE A 106 18.19 15.30 34.00
C PHE A 106 17.47 14.32 34.92
N GLY A 107 17.98 13.10 35.05
CA GLY A 107 17.46 12.10 35.97
C GLY A 107 17.36 12.58 37.41
N GLY A 108 16.23 12.32 38.06
CA GLY A 108 15.94 12.79 39.42
C GLY A 108 15.50 14.26 39.53
N SER A 109 15.27 14.96 38.42
CA SER A 109 14.78 16.35 38.42
C SER A 109 13.32 16.46 38.85
N GLN A 110 13.02 17.49 39.64
CA GLN A 110 11.65 17.87 39.97
C GLN A 110 11.19 19.03 39.07
N THR A 111 9.87 19.26 38.99
CA THR A 111 9.28 20.36 38.22
C THR A 111 9.63 21.74 38.74
N GLY A 112 10.16 21.88 39.96
CA GLY A 112 10.47 23.20 40.54
C GLY A 112 11.60 23.97 39.85
N SER A 113 12.03 25.06 40.48
CA SER A 113 13.32 25.69 40.22
C SER A 113 14.40 25.14 41.17
N GLY A 114 15.66 25.52 40.95
CA GLY A 114 16.77 25.15 41.83
C GLY A 114 17.32 23.75 41.55
N PHE A 115 17.80 23.08 42.60
CA PHE A 115 18.49 21.80 42.46
C PHE A 115 17.93 20.72 43.38
N SER A 116 17.55 19.58 42.81
CA SER A 116 17.30 18.34 43.56
C SER A 116 18.61 17.68 43.95
N TYR A 117 18.62 16.97 45.08
CA TYR A 117 19.80 16.32 45.66
C TYR A 117 21.04 17.24 45.78
N LEU A 118 20.80 18.55 45.95
CA LEU A 118 21.76 19.67 45.95
C LEU A 118 22.51 19.94 44.62
N LEU A 119 22.39 19.07 43.61
CA LEU A 119 23.31 19.04 42.46
C LEU A 119 22.64 18.82 41.08
N LEU A 120 21.43 18.28 41.02
CA LEU A 120 20.69 18.03 39.77
C LEU A 120 19.76 19.21 39.46
N PRO A 121 19.85 19.87 38.30
CA PRO A 121 19.03 21.04 37.98
C PRO A 121 17.57 20.64 37.73
N ASN A 122 16.66 21.15 38.56
CA ASN A 122 15.22 20.99 38.35
C ASN A 122 14.78 21.67 37.04
N VAL A 123 13.63 21.28 36.48
CA VAL A 123 13.17 21.68 35.14
C VAL A 123 13.19 23.19 34.91
N GLY A 124 12.70 24.00 35.86
CA GLY A 124 12.74 25.47 35.72
C GLY A 124 14.16 26.05 35.70
N THR A 125 15.15 25.33 36.23
CA THR A 125 16.58 25.66 36.14
C THR A 125 17.23 25.10 34.87
N GLN A 126 16.76 23.97 34.31
CA GLN A 126 17.16 23.52 32.97
C GLN A 126 16.77 24.57 31.92
N ILE A 127 15.49 24.96 31.90
CA ILE A 127 14.91 25.99 31.03
C ILE A 127 15.62 27.33 31.20
N THR A 128 15.76 27.82 32.44
CA THR A 128 16.43 29.10 32.69
C THR A 128 17.91 29.07 32.29
N ASN A 129 18.62 27.95 32.45
CA ASN A 129 20.01 27.85 32.01
C ASN A 129 20.14 27.85 30.48
N TYR A 130 19.28 27.12 29.76
CA TYR A 130 19.25 27.13 28.29
C TYR A 130 18.96 28.53 27.75
N LEU A 131 17.86 29.16 28.19
CA LEU A 131 17.45 30.50 27.76
C LEU A 131 18.41 31.64 28.16
N THR A 132 19.27 31.43 29.18
CA THR A 132 20.26 32.44 29.60
C THR A 132 21.62 32.28 28.92
N ASN A 133 22.03 31.06 28.59
CA ASN A 133 23.43 30.76 28.23
C ASN A 133 23.62 30.07 26.86
N VAL A 134 22.56 29.50 26.27
CA VAL A 134 22.62 28.79 24.99
C VAL A 134 21.85 29.57 23.94
N GLN A 135 20.53 29.70 24.10
CA GLN A 135 19.62 30.17 23.06
C GLN A 135 18.50 31.01 23.71
N SER A 136 18.59 32.34 23.59
CA SER A 136 17.70 33.26 24.31
C SER A 136 16.34 33.50 23.65
N ALA A 137 16.12 32.93 22.48
CA ALA A 137 14.84 32.87 21.80
C ALA A 137 14.78 31.52 21.06
N ILE A 138 13.63 30.86 21.12
CA ILE A 138 13.35 29.58 20.47
C ILE A 138 12.76 29.89 19.08
N PRO A 139 13.35 29.40 17.97
CA PRO A 139 12.75 29.44 16.64
C PRO A 139 11.40 28.73 16.58
N ASN A 140 10.53 29.12 15.63
CA ASN A 140 9.18 28.56 15.50
C ASN A 140 9.14 27.22 14.73
N ASP A 141 10.29 26.76 14.22
CA ASP A 141 10.53 25.42 13.67
C ASP A 141 11.13 24.44 14.69
N GLU A 142 11.43 24.87 15.93
CA GLU A 142 11.75 23.95 17.04
C GLU A 142 10.48 23.48 17.76
N ILE A 143 10.36 22.17 18.00
CA ILE A 143 9.32 21.59 18.86
C ILE A 143 9.85 21.29 20.26
N VAL A 144 9.07 21.61 21.31
CA VAL A 144 9.56 21.54 22.70
C VAL A 144 8.91 20.41 23.51
N SER A 145 9.68 19.35 23.79
CA SER A 145 9.26 18.27 24.70
C SER A 145 9.42 18.66 26.17
N LEU A 146 8.36 18.51 26.98
CA LEU A 146 8.35 18.87 28.41
C LEU A 146 7.68 17.78 29.27
N TRP A 147 8.44 16.79 29.72
CA TRP A 147 7.92 15.70 30.58
C TRP A 147 8.62 15.63 31.94
N ALA A 148 7.87 15.90 33.02
CA ALA A 148 8.36 15.79 34.39
C ALA A 148 7.21 15.67 35.41
N GLY A 149 7.55 15.21 36.62
CA GLY A 149 6.67 15.24 37.79
C GLY A 149 6.65 13.94 38.59
N GLY A 150 7.18 12.84 38.05
CA GLY A 150 7.32 11.58 38.79
C GLY A 150 8.16 11.77 40.06
N ASN A 151 9.26 12.49 39.95
CA ASN A 151 10.14 12.81 41.08
C ASN A 151 9.50 13.71 42.14
N ASP A 152 8.55 14.58 41.78
CA ASP A 152 7.78 15.37 42.74
C ASP A 152 6.90 14.48 43.64
N PHE A 153 6.29 13.44 43.08
CA PHE A 153 5.47 12.47 43.84
C PHE A 153 6.29 11.41 44.58
N LEU A 154 7.39 10.96 43.98
CA LEU A 154 8.26 9.95 44.59
C LEU A 154 9.04 10.49 45.79
N TYR A 155 9.62 11.70 45.66
CA TYR A 155 10.63 12.26 46.57
C TYR A 155 10.51 13.78 46.84
N GLY A 156 9.55 14.49 46.23
CA GLY A 156 9.44 15.95 46.27
C GLY A 156 8.22 16.47 47.04
N SER A 157 7.46 17.36 46.41
CA SER A 157 6.33 18.07 47.02
C SER A 157 5.08 17.21 47.23
N ALA A 158 4.93 16.14 46.46
CA ALA A 158 3.76 15.25 46.39
C ALA A 158 2.41 16.00 46.39
N ASN A 159 2.30 17.08 45.61
CA ASN A 159 1.10 17.90 45.54
C ASN A 159 0.78 18.35 44.12
N ALA A 160 -0.31 17.86 43.56
CA ALA A 160 -0.76 18.11 42.19
C ALA A 160 -0.87 19.60 41.82
N ASN A 161 -1.19 20.47 42.80
CA ASN A 161 -1.33 21.91 42.56
C ASN A 161 0.02 22.58 42.37
N ILE A 162 1.05 22.18 43.14
CA ILE A 162 2.40 22.75 43.03
C ILE A 162 3.02 22.37 41.70
N ILE A 163 2.90 21.09 41.33
CA ILE A 163 3.45 20.53 40.09
C ILE A 163 2.77 21.20 38.88
N ALA A 164 1.43 21.31 38.87
CA ALA A 164 0.71 21.99 37.79
C ALA A 164 1.06 23.49 37.68
N THR A 165 1.25 24.19 38.80
CA THR A 165 1.70 25.60 38.79
C THR A 165 3.14 25.76 38.27
N ASN A 166 4.02 24.80 38.54
CA ASN A 166 5.36 24.79 37.96
C ASN A 166 5.30 24.59 36.44
N MET A 167 4.51 23.62 35.95
CA MET A 167 4.35 23.36 34.51
C MET A 167 3.73 24.55 33.78
N GLU A 168 2.73 25.23 34.37
CA GLU A 168 2.19 26.48 33.83
C GLU A 168 3.28 27.54 33.68
N ALA A 169 4.13 27.71 34.68
CA ALA A 169 5.22 28.69 34.62
C ALA A 169 6.24 28.35 33.51
N HIS A 170 6.52 27.06 33.28
CA HIS A 170 7.47 26.60 32.26
C HIS A 170 6.95 26.77 30.85
N ILE A 171 5.73 26.31 30.56
CA ILE A 171 5.09 26.46 29.25
C ILE A 171 4.99 27.95 28.91
N ARG A 172 4.56 28.78 29.86
CA ARG A 172 4.56 30.24 29.70
C ARG A 172 5.96 30.82 29.49
N GLN A 173 7.00 30.35 30.19
CA GLN A 173 8.37 30.84 30.02
C GLN A 173 8.94 30.50 28.63
N LEU A 174 8.68 29.29 28.14
CA LEU A 174 9.12 28.82 26.82
C LEU A 174 8.37 29.53 25.70
N ALA A 175 7.04 29.65 25.78
CA ALA A 175 6.23 30.37 24.80
C ALA A 175 6.55 31.88 24.76
N ASN A 176 6.77 32.53 25.91
CA ASN A 176 7.27 33.93 25.93
C ASN A 176 8.71 34.07 25.40
N SER A 177 9.40 32.96 25.13
CA SER A 177 10.72 32.94 24.49
C SER A 177 10.67 32.52 23.01
N GLY A 178 9.50 32.23 22.43
CA GLY A 178 9.33 31.92 21.01
C GLY A 178 8.88 30.50 20.67
N ALA A 179 8.77 29.60 21.65
CA ALA A 179 8.26 28.24 21.39
C ALA A 179 6.77 28.26 21.03
N GLU A 180 6.44 27.92 19.79
CA GLU A 180 5.06 27.88 19.28
C GLU A 180 4.42 26.48 19.38
N GLU A 181 5.22 25.41 19.57
CA GLU A 181 4.74 24.02 19.63
C GLU A 181 5.41 23.18 20.74
N PHE A 182 4.63 22.28 21.36
CA PHE A 182 5.07 21.47 22.50
C PHE A 182 4.60 20.01 22.42
N ILE A 183 5.41 19.09 22.94
CA ILE A 183 5.00 17.72 23.31
C ILE A 183 4.93 17.65 24.84
N ILE A 184 3.75 17.40 25.40
CA ILE A 184 3.54 17.37 26.87
C ILE A 184 2.81 16.10 27.29
N PRO A 185 3.54 15.02 27.60
CA PRO A 185 2.96 13.83 28.18
C PRO A 185 2.47 14.05 29.62
N ASN A 186 1.37 13.39 29.99
CA ASN A 186 0.91 13.35 31.39
C ASN A 186 1.70 12.31 32.22
N LEU A 187 1.34 12.07 33.49
CA LEU A 187 2.03 11.06 34.30
C LEU A 187 1.32 9.69 34.25
N PRO A 188 2.05 8.59 34.00
CA PRO A 188 1.50 7.23 34.12
C PRO A 188 1.09 6.91 35.58
N PRO A 189 0.33 5.83 35.83
CA PRO A 189 -0.12 5.43 37.17
C PRO A 189 1.05 5.02 38.09
N LEU A 190 1.70 6.02 38.70
CA LEU A 190 2.92 5.86 39.50
C LEU A 190 2.75 4.89 40.66
N GLU A 191 1.54 4.72 41.19
CA GLU A 191 1.24 3.76 42.26
C GLU A 191 1.48 2.29 41.89
N LEU A 192 1.57 1.98 40.59
CA LEU A 192 1.87 0.66 40.06
C LEU A 192 3.38 0.40 39.87
N THR A 193 4.23 1.43 40.01
CA THR A 193 5.70 1.25 39.98
C THR A 193 6.17 0.35 41.12
N PRO A 194 7.23 -0.49 40.94
CA PRO A 194 7.75 -1.34 42.01
C PRO A 194 8.20 -0.57 43.27
N GLU A 195 8.61 0.70 43.13
CA GLU A 195 8.92 1.60 44.23
C GLU A 195 7.68 1.95 45.07
N ILE A 196 6.57 2.35 44.45
CA ILE A 196 5.36 2.74 45.20
C ILE A 196 4.52 1.53 45.61
N SER A 197 4.48 0.45 44.82
CA SER A 197 3.80 -0.79 45.19
C SER A 197 4.41 -1.42 46.46
N SER A 198 5.70 -1.17 46.74
CA SER A 198 6.35 -1.54 48.01
C SER A 198 5.88 -0.75 49.24
N ARG A 199 5.23 0.41 49.04
CA ARG A 199 4.71 1.29 50.10
C ARG A 199 3.34 0.80 50.59
N SER A 200 2.84 1.32 51.72
CA SER A 200 1.55 0.86 52.27
C SER A 200 0.37 1.22 51.36
N GLN A 201 -0.71 0.43 51.38
CA GLN A 201 -1.91 0.66 50.55
C GLN A 201 -2.46 2.09 50.63
N SER A 202 -2.45 2.69 51.83
CA SER A 202 -2.87 4.07 52.05
C SER A 202 -1.95 5.13 51.44
N GLN A 203 -0.68 4.80 51.19
CA GLN A 203 0.27 5.65 50.45
C GLN A 203 0.09 5.47 48.94
N GLN A 204 -0.07 4.22 48.46
CA GLN A 204 -0.37 3.93 47.06
C GLN A 204 -1.63 4.70 46.60
N THR A 205 -2.74 4.53 47.30
CA THR A 205 -4.01 5.20 46.97
C THR A 205 -3.93 6.72 47.09
N ALA A 206 -3.15 7.26 48.04
CA ALA A 206 -2.95 8.71 48.15
C ALA A 206 -2.12 9.29 47.01
N ILE A 207 -1.10 8.57 46.53
CA ILE A 207 -0.28 8.99 45.39
C ILE A 207 -1.09 8.92 44.11
N GLY A 208 -1.76 7.80 43.82
CA GLY A 208 -2.61 7.66 42.62
C GLY A 208 -3.71 8.72 42.54
N GLN A 209 -4.34 9.07 43.66
CA GLN A 209 -5.32 10.16 43.72
C GLN A 209 -4.72 11.54 43.38
N GLU A 210 -3.50 11.84 43.81
CA GLU A 210 -2.82 13.10 43.44
C GLU A 210 -2.26 13.06 42.01
N VAL A 211 -1.84 11.91 41.47
CA VAL A 211 -1.44 11.75 40.06
C VAL A 211 -2.63 11.99 39.13
N ILE A 212 -3.78 11.36 39.41
CA ILE A 212 -5.04 11.60 38.67
C ILE A 212 -5.45 13.08 38.77
N LEU A 213 -5.35 13.69 39.96
CA LEU A 213 -5.63 15.12 40.15
C LEU A 213 -4.65 16.02 39.38
N TYR A 214 -3.40 15.61 39.24
CA TYR A 214 -2.40 16.32 38.43
C TYR A 214 -2.71 16.20 36.94
N ASN A 215 -2.97 15.01 36.40
CA ASN A 215 -3.29 14.81 34.99
C ASN A 215 -4.55 15.60 34.59
N GLN A 216 -5.60 15.60 35.42
CA GLN A 216 -6.80 16.42 35.22
C GLN A 216 -6.50 17.92 35.19
N LYS A 217 -5.55 18.40 36.01
CA LYS A 217 -5.10 19.79 36.01
C LYS A 217 -4.23 20.13 34.81
N LEU A 218 -3.36 19.21 34.38
CA LEU A 218 -2.47 19.39 33.24
C LEU A 218 -3.27 19.48 31.94
N ALA A 219 -4.21 18.57 31.71
CA ALA A 219 -5.13 18.65 30.57
C ALA A 219 -5.92 19.97 30.57
N SER A 220 -6.53 20.32 31.72
CA SER A 220 -7.23 21.61 31.89
C SER A 220 -6.32 22.83 31.62
N LEU A 221 -5.05 22.76 32.01
CA LEU A 221 -4.07 23.81 31.81
C LEU A 221 -3.70 23.94 30.33
N ILE A 222 -3.38 22.83 29.67
CA ILE A 222 -3.01 22.78 28.25
C ILE A 222 -4.12 23.40 27.39
N THR A 223 -5.39 22.99 27.56
CA THR A 223 -6.52 23.57 26.81
C THR A 223 -6.61 25.10 26.98
N ASN A 224 -6.34 25.62 28.18
CA ASN A 224 -6.36 27.05 28.43
C ASN A 224 -5.13 27.76 27.82
N LEU A 225 -3.91 27.20 27.95
CA LEU A 225 -2.69 27.82 27.44
C LEU A 225 -2.62 27.82 25.91
N THR A 226 -3.05 26.74 25.26
CA THR A 226 -3.22 26.63 23.80
C THR A 226 -4.03 27.82 23.28
N ALA A 227 -5.22 28.05 23.87
CA ALA A 227 -6.13 29.14 23.48
C ALA A 227 -5.72 30.55 23.99
N GLU A 228 -4.95 30.66 25.07
CA GLU A 228 -4.48 31.95 25.60
C GLU A 228 -3.24 32.48 24.88
N LEU A 229 -2.31 31.58 24.52
CA LEU A 229 -0.99 31.92 23.99
C LEU A 229 -0.91 31.75 22.46
N GLY A 230 -1.80 30.96 21.85
CA GLY A 230 -1.75 30.64 20.42
C GLY A 230 -0.70 29.59 20.06
N ILE A 231 -0.40 28.67 20.99
CA ILE A 231 0.58 27.60 20.84
C ILE A 231 -0.11 26.26 20.53
N THR A 232 0.55 25.37 19.80
CA THR A 232 0.14 23.98 19.61
C THR A 232 0.69 23.09 20.74
N VAL A 233 -0.09 22.12 21.23
CA VAL A 233 0.33 21.23 22.32
C VAL A 233 -0.15 19.80 22.10
N HIS A 234 0.76 18.94 21.64
CA HIS A 234 0.56 17.50 21.50
C HIS A 234 0.55 16.85 22.89
N SER A 235 -0.56 16.22 23.24
CA SER A 235 -0.89 15.85 24.63
C SER A 235 -0.91 14.33 24.82
N ILE A 236 0.25 13.74 25.12
CA ILE A 236 0.39 12.27 25.18
C ILE A 236 -0.22 11.72 26.48
N ASP A 237 -1.28 10.91 26.39
CA ASP A 237 -1.94 10.30 27.56
C ASP A 237 -1.22 9.04 28.03
N ALA A 238 -0.03 9.24 28.59
CA ALA A 238 0.78 8.20 29.21
C ALA A 238 0.05 7.42 30.33
N TRP A 239 -1.00 8.00 30.93
CA TRP A 239 -1.84 7.31 31.90
C TRP A 239 -2.74 6.26 31.24
N SER A 240 -3.45 6.62 30.17
CA SER A 240 -4.29 5.65 29.44
C SER A 240 -3.43 4.58 28.74
N ILE A 241 -2.39 5.00 28.01
CA ILE A 241 -1.40 4.12 27.35
C ILE A 241 -0.88 3.03 28.31
N PHE A 242 -0.45 3.39 29.53
CA PHE A 242 0.02 2.40 30.51
C PHE A 242 -1.09 1.43 30.97
N ASN A 243 -2.34 1.87 31.10
CA ASN A 243 -3.44 0.99 31.52
C ASN A 243 -3.85 0.02 30.39
N ASP A 244 -3.80 0.45 29.14
CA ASP A 244 -4.12 -0.41 27.99
C ASP A 244 -3.00 -1.42 27.72
N ILE A 245 -1.74 -1.00 27.86
CA ILE A 245 -0.57 -1.89 27.91
C ILE A 245 -0.69 -2.92 29.05
N LEU A 246 -1.17 -2.54 30.24
CA LEU A 246 -1.39 -3.50 31.34
C LEU A 246 -2.53 -4.50 31.09
N GLN A 247 -3.53 -4.13 30.27
CA GLN A 247 -4.63 -5.00 29.87
C GLN A 247 -4.25 -5.94 28.72
N ASN A 248 -3.44 -5.46 27.76
CA ASN A 248 -3.10 -6.16 26.52
C ASN A 248 -1.63 -6.61 26.44
N LYS A 249 -0.91 -6.65 27.57
CA LYS A 249 0.51 -7.01 27.69
C LYS A 249 0.98 -8.23 26.89
N GLN A 250 0.13 -9.24 26.69
CA GLN A 250 0.46 -10.40 25.84
C GLN A 250 0.70 -10.02 24.38
N SER A 251 -0.06 -9.05 23.84
CA SER A 251 0.13 -8.49 22.49
C SER A 251 1.43 -7.70 22.32
N LEU A 252 2.14 -7.43 23.42
CA LEU A 252 3.39 -6.66 23.48
C LEU A 252 4.57 -7.53 23.89
N GLY A 253 4.40 -8.85 24.00
CA GLY A 253 5.40 -9.80 24.51
C GLY A 253 5.72 -9.67 26.02
N LEU A 254 5.01 -8.82 26.77
CA LEU A 254 5.34 -8.49 28.16
C LEU A 254 4.84 -9.55 29.14
N THR A 255 5.76 -10.34 29.70
CA THR A 255 5.46 -11.38 30.69
C THR A 255 5.48 -10.87 32.13
N ASN A 256 6.25 -9.83 32.46
CA ASN A 256 6.24 -9.20 33.78
C ASN A 256 5.92 -7.69 33.74
N THR A 257 4.90 -7.28 34.50
CA THR A 257 4.41 -5.90 34.58
C THR A 257 4.29 -5.39 36.03
N GLN A 258 5.02 -6.00 36.97
CA GLN A 258 4.91 -5.74 38.42
C GLN A 258 6.26 -5.67 39.14
N ASP A 259 7.24 -6.46 38.73
CA ASP A 259 8.59 -6.46 39.29
C ASP A 259 9.57 -5.65 38.44
N ALA A 260 10.69 -5.23 39.04
CA ALA A 260 11.83 -4.68 38.31
C ALA A 260 12.66 -5.80 37.67
N ALA A 261 13.05 -5.64 36.40
CA ALA A 261 13.94 -6.57 35.71
C ALA A 261 15.35 -6.61 36.34
N CYS A 262 15.86 -5.44 36.75
CA CYS A 262 17.09 -5.31 37.53
C CYS A 262 16.79 -5.36 39.03
N SER A 263 17.48 -6.26 39.74
CA SER A 263 17.29 -6.50 41.17
C SER A 263 18.63 -6.57 41.92
N GLY A 264 18.77 -5.78 42.98
CA GLY A 264 20.01 -5.71 43.73
C GLY A 264 20.08 -4.68 44.86
N GLY A 265 21.26 -4.10 45.03
CA GLY A 265 21.76 -3.52 46.28
C GLY A 265 21.10 -2.25 46.79
N VAL A 266 21.33 -1.96 48.07
CA VAL A 266 21.01 -0.66 48.66
C VAL A 266 22.00 0.39 48.14
N SER A 267 21.51 1.27 47.26
CA SER A 267 22.32 2.35 46.71
C SER A 267 22.77 3.37 47.75
N LEU A 268 23.85 4.08 47.45
CA LEU A 268 24.39 5.18 48.27
C LEU A 268 23.47 6.41 48.26
N LEU A 269 22.60 6.53 47.26
CA LEU A 269 21.54 7.53 47.18
C LEU A 269 20.17 6.85 47.41
N PRO A 270 19.19 7.54 48.01
CA PRO A 270 17.84 7.00 48.23
C PRO A 270 16.99 7.10 46.94
N LEU A 271 17.51 6.55 45.85
CA LEU A 271 16.90 6.52 44.52
C LEU A 271 16.42 5.09 44.17
N PRO A 272 15.44 4.92 43.27
CA PRO A 272 14.83 3.62 42.95
C PRO A 272 15.67 2.76 41.99
N ILE A 273 16.96 3.10 41.85
CA ILE A 273 17.86 2.64 40.80
C ILE A 273 18.73 1.45 41.23
N CYS A 274 19.18 0.68 40.24
CA CYS A 274 20.23 -0.34 40.38
C CYS A 274 21.64 0.26 40.46
N ASN A 275 22.58 -0.57 40.90
CA ASN A 275 24.01 -0.28 41.06
C ASN A 275 24.85 -1.22 40.20
N SER A 276 26.13 -0.90 40.00
CA SER A 276 27.03 -1.74 39.22
C SER A 276 27.24 -3.12 39.86
N GLY A 277 26.92 -4.18 39.12
CA GLY A 277 26.97 -5.57 39.57
C GLY A 277 25.65 -6.13 40.14
N ASP A 278 24.56 -5.36 40.13
CA ASP A 278 23.22 -5.88 40.42
C ASP A 278 22.73 -6.83 39.30
N THR A 279 21.77 -7.71 39.61
CA THR A 279 21.37 -8.82 38.72
C THR A 279 20.18 -8.43 37.84
N ILE A 280 20.34 -8.51 36.52
CA ILE A 280 19.27 -8.30 35.54
C ILE A 280 18.62 -9.64 35.19
N ALA A 281 17.29 -9.65 34.99
CA ALA A 281 16.55 -10.77 34.41
C ALA A 281 17.08 -11.11 32.99
N PRO A 282 17.17 -12.40 32.61
CA PRO A 282 17.71 -12.79 31.30
C PRO A 282 16.78 -12.35 30.14
N ASN A 283 15.48 -12.27 30.40
CA ASN A 283 14.42 -11.82 29.51
C ASN A 283 14.01 -10.36 29.83
N VAL A 284 14.99 -9.46 29.99
CA VAL A 284 14.77 -8.05 30.38
C VAL A 284 13.75 -7.32 29.51
N ASP A 285 13.66 -7.66 28.22
CA ASP A 285 12.78 -7.01 27.26
C ASP A 285 11.31 -7.47 27.36
N GLU A 286 11.02 -8.57 28.06
CA GLU A 286 9.65 -9.00 28.42
C GLU A 286 9.12 -8.29 29.69
N TYR A 287 9.92 -7.40 30.30
CA TYR A 287 9.52 -6.64 31.49
C TYR A 287 9.07 -5.23 31.11
N LEU A 288 8.06 -4.72 31.81
CA LEU A 288 7.63 -3.32 31.70
C LEU A 288 8.63 -2.36 32.38
N PHE A 289 9.14 -2.74 33.56
CA PHE A 289 10.03 -1.92 34.38
C PHE A 289 11.47 -2.46 34.39
N PHE A 290 12.44 -1.60 34.06
CA PHE A 290 13.86 -1.95 34.15
C PHE A 290 14.34 -1.93 35.60
N ASP A 291 14.07 -0.85 36.34
CA ASP A 291 14.33 -0.75 37.78
C ASP A 291 13.01 -0.57 38.56
N LYS A 292 13.02 0.05 39.74
CA LYS A 292 11.79 0.21 40.53
C LYS A 292 10.90 1.39 40.12
N ALA A 293 11.30 2.19 39.13
CA ALA A 293 10.53 3.34 38.65
C ALA A 293 10.55 3.50 37.12
N HIS A 294 11.65 3.14 36.44
CA HIS A 294 11.85 3.46 35.03
C HIS A 294 11.45 2.31 34.08
N PRO A 295 10.93 2.61 32.88
CA PRO A 295 10.58 1.61 31.87
C PRO A 295 11.80 0.87 31.29
N THR A 296 11.56 -0.27 30.63
CA THR A 296 12.52 -0.92 29.72
C THR A 296 12.57 -0.23 28.34
N ARG A 297 13.58 -0.57 27.52
CA ARG A 297 13.73 -0.05 26.16
C ARG A 297 12.54 -0.38 25.26
N VAL A 298 11.95 -1.57 25.44
CA VAL A 298 10.74 -2.03 24.74
C VAL A 298 9.55 -1.15 25.11
N MET A 299 9.35 -0.90 26.41
CA MET A 299 8.31 0.00 26.88
C MET A 299 8.53 1.45 26.41
N HIS A 300 9.79 1.91 26.32
CA HIS A 300 10.11 3.21 25.71
C HIS A 300 9.84 3.27 24.20
N ARG A 301 10.05 2.19 23.44
CA ARG A 301 9.67 2.10 22.02
C ARG A 301 8.15 2.22 21.86
N PHE A 302 7.36 1.49 22.66
CA PHE A 302 5.89 1.62 22.62
C PHE A 302 5.39 3.01 23.03
N ILE A 303 5.97 3.63 24.08
CA ILE A 303 5.66 5.02 24.45
C ILE A 303 5.97 6.00 23.30
N ALA A 304 7.01 5.75 22.51
CA ALA A 304 7.34 6.57 21.36
C ALA A 304 6.35 6.38 20.19
N GLN A 305 5.93 5.15 19.89
CA GLN A 305 4.94 4.88 18.83
C GLN A 305 3.59 5.57 19.13
N PHE A 306 3.07 5.43 20.35
CA PHE A 306 1.89 6.20 20.81
C PHE A 306 2.11 7.73 20.90
N ALA A 307 3.35 8.21 20.83
CA ALA A 307 3.64 9.63 20.70
C ALA A 307 3.68 10.06 19.22
N ILE A 308 4.22 9.23 18.33
CA ILE A 308 4.28 9.44 16.88
C ILE A 308 2.86 9.54 16.30
N GLU A 309 1.99 8.54 16.54
CA GLU A 309 0.57 8.57 16.13
C GLU A 309 -0.21 9.78 16.68
N ALA A 310 0.21 10.32 17.83
CA ALA A 310 -0.44 11.43 18.51
C ALA A 310 0.16 12.82 18.16
N ILE A 311 1.08 12.88 17.19
CA ILE A 311 1.77 14.09 16.72
C ILE A 311 1.77 14.19 15.18
N GLY A 312 1.98 13.07 14.49
CA GLY A 312 1.94 12.97 13.04
C GLY A 312 0.51 12.99 12.48
N GLU A 313 0.42 13.07 11.15
CA GLU A 313 -0.83 12.99 10.41
C GLU A 313 -0.93 11.60 9.75
N GLY A 314 -2.15 11.06 9.62
CA GLY A 314 -2.39 9.67 9.24
C GLY A 314 -2.09 9.37 7.77
N ASP A 315 -1.48 8.20 7.55
CA ASP A 315 -1.05 7.61 6.28
C ASP A 315 -1.21 6.09 6.53
N MET A 316 -2.14 5.42 5.83
CA MET A 316 -2.58 4.07 6.21
C MET A 316 -1.78 2.94 5.54
N ASP A 317 -1.35 3.14 4.30
CA ASP A 317 -0.63 2.16 3.48
C ASP A 317 0.90 2.40 3.48
N GLY A 318 1.35 3.64 3.69
CA GLY A 318 2.75 4.05 3.66
C GLY A 318 3.17 4.76 2.37
N ASP A 319 2.23 5.20 1.53
CA ASP A 319 2.55 5.79 0.22
C ASP A 319 3.14 7.22 0.31
N GLY A 320 2.84 7.95 1.41
CA GLY A 320 3.23 9.33 1.65
C GLY A 320 2.20 10.39 1.25
N ILE A 321 0.96 10.01 0.95
CA ILE A 321 -0.24 10.85 0.93
C ILE A 321 -0.95 10.72 2.29
N LEU A 322 -1.85 11.65 2.63
CA LEU A 322 -2.55 11.65 3.91
C LEU A 322 -3.97 11.08 3.79
N ASP A 323 -4.40 10.33 4.80
CA ASP A 323 -5.75 9.72 4.95
C ASP A 323 -6.93 10.68 4.68
N GLU A 324 -6.73 12.00 4.79
CA GLU A 324 -7.77 13.02 4.58
C GLU A 324 -7.87 13.56 3.14
N VAL A 325 -6.92 13.22 2.26
CA VAL A 325 -6.88 13.62 0.83
C VAL A 325 -6.62 12.47 -0.13
N ASP A 326 -6.21 11.32 0.38
CA ASP A 326 -6.14 10.06 -0.36
C ASP A 326 -7.53 9.62 -0.89
N ALA A 327 -7.53 9.04 -2.10
CA ALA A 327 -8.67 8.48 -2.81
C ALA A 327 -8.56 6.96 -3.03
N CYS A 328 -7.37 6.37 -2.86
CA CYS A 328 -7.06 4.96 -3.08
C CYS A 328 -6.33 4.36 -1.85
N PRO A 329 -7.06 3.94 -0.79
CA PRO A 329 -6.50 3.65 0.54
C PRO A 329 -5.53 2.46 0.69
N TRP A 330 -5.06 1.88 -0.42
CA TRP A 330 -4.08 0.80 -0.51
C TRP A 330 -3.35 0.93 -1.86
N THR A 331 -2.40 1.86 -1.96
CA THR A 331 -1.47 1.96 -3.09
C THR A 331 -0.65 0.67 -3.19
N GLU A 332 -0.71 -0.06 -4.30
CA GLU A 332 0.12 -1.26 -4.47
C GLU A 332 1.48 -0.86 -5.07
N GLU A 333 1.48 -0.03 -6.12
CA GLU A 333 2.70 0.54 -6.71
C GLU A 333 2.94 2.01 -6.30
N ILE A 334 3.57 2.20 -5.14
CA ILE A 334 4.02 3.52 -4.63
C ILE A 334 4.87 4.29 -5.66
N SER A 335 5.54 3.58 -6.58
CA SER A 335 6.41 4.13 -7.64
C SER A 335 5.65 4.76 -8.82
N THR A 336 4.47 4.26 -9.19
CA THR A 336 3.68 4.77 -10.31
C THR A 336 2.60 5.77 -9.88
N ARG A 337 2.31 5.81 -8.57
CA ARG A 337 1.35 6.68 -7.87
C ARG A 337 1.29 8.16 -8.30
N ASP A 338 0.08 8.71 -8.29
CA ASP A 338 -0.20 10.12 -8.56
C ASP A 338 -0.30 11.00 -7.29
N PHE A 339 -1.04 12.11 -7.37
CA PHE A 339 -1.26 13.06 -6.29
C PHE A 339 -2.54 12.81 -5.46
N ASN A 340 -3.32 11.77 -5.79
CA ASN A 340 -4.54 11.36 -5.11
C ASN A 340 -4.37 10.04 -4.32
N GLY A 341 -3.19 9.42 -4.34
CA GLY A 341 -2.94 8.12 -3.72
C GLY A 341 -3.03 6.93 -4.69
N CYS A 342 -3.59 7.11 -5.88
CA CYS A 342 -3.84 5.98 -6.78
C CYS A 342 -2.59 5.61 -7.60
N ASP A 343 -2.18 4.33 -7.58
CA ASP A 343 -1.16 3.81 -8.50
C ASP A 343 -1.67 3.74 -9.96
N TRP A 344 -0.85 3.25 -10.90
CA TRP A 344 -1.27 3.21 -12.31
C TRP A 344 -2.46 2.27 -12.57
N SER A 345 -2.51 1.12 -11.91
CA SER A 345 -3.56 0.10 -12.14
C SER A 345 -4.94 0.55 -11.64
N GLN A 346 -4.95 1.41 -10.61
CA GLN A 346 -6.13 1.89 -9.89
C GLN A 346 -6.84 3.09 -10.54
N ARG A 347 -6.26 3.65 -11.62
CA ARG A 347 -6.82 4.81 -12.34
C ARG A 347 -7.72 4.38 -13.48
N ASP A 348 -8.57 5.31 -13.88
CA ASP A 348 -9.36 5.33 -15.10
C ASP A 348 -8.79 6.51 -15.92
N ASP A 349 -7.86 6.23 -16.85
CA ASP A 349 -7.10 7.27 -17.58
C ASP A 349 -7.84 7.81 -18.83
N ASP A 350 -8.88 7.12 -19.34
CA ASP A 350 -9.67 7.57 -20.51
C ASP A 350 -11.11 8.02 -20.20
N GLY A 351 -11.69 7.58 -19.07
CA GLY A 351 -12.95 8.05 -18.52
C GLY A 351 -14.19 7.19 -18.84
N ASP A 352 -14.03 5.94 -19.25
CA ASP A 352 -15.17 5.04 -19.51
C ASP A 352 -15.80 4.44 -18.23
N GLY A 353 -15.04 4.36 -17.14
CA GLY A 353 -15.44 3.81 -15.84
C GLY A 353 -14.82 2.46 -15.45
N VAL A 354 -13.96 1.88 -16.29
CA VAL A 354 -13.10 0.73 -16.00
C VAL A 354 -11.70 1.22 -15.59
N ALA A 355 -10.98 0.46 -14.77
CA ALA A 355 -9.66 0.86 -14.29
C ALA A 355 -8.55 0.20 -15.13
N ASN A 356 -7.49 0.96 -15.44
CA ASN A 356 -6.29 0.60 -16.19
C ASN A 356 -5.75 -0.83 -15.96
N GLY A 357 -5.81 -1.35 -14.73
CA GLY A 357 -5.34 -2.69 -14.37
C GLY A 357 -6.24 -3.84 -14.85
N ILE A 358 -7.47 -3.55 -15.29
CA ILE A 358 -8.48 -4.48 -15.81
C ILE A 358 -9.10 -4.01 -17.15
N ASP A 359 -8.59 -2.90 -17.70
CA ASP A 359 -9.02 -2.31 -18.96
C ASP A 359 -8.17 -2.85 -20.13
N VAL A 360 -8.83 -3.51 -21.08
CA VAL A 360 -8.27 -4.09 -22.30
C VAL A 360 -8.31 -3.08 -23.46
N CYS A 361 -9.11 -2.02 -23.33
CA CYS A 361 -9.45 -1.05 -24.36
C CYS A 361 -9.08 0.43 -23.98
N PRO A 362 -7.85 0.75 -23.51
CA PRO A 362 -7.44 2.04 -22.89
C PRO A 362 -7.30 3.23 -23.87
N SER A 363 -8.32 3.45 -24.70
CA SER A 363 -8.55 4.58 -25.59
C SER A 363 -10.02 4.59 -26.07
N THR A 364 -10.94 4.11 -25.24
CA THR A 364 -12.40 4.20 -25.42
C THR A 364 -12.83 5.68 -25.38
N ILE A 365 -14.00 5.97 -25.93
CA ILE A 365 -14.54 7.33 -26.00
C ILE A 365 -15.39 7.60 -24.75
N GLU A 366 -14.93 8.52 -23.90
CA GLU A 366 -15.61 9.03 -22.68
C GLU A 366 -17.16 9.10 -22.87
N GLY A 367 -17.86 8.12 -22.28
CA GLY A 367 -19.33 8.06 -22.23
C GLY A 367 -20.03 7.25 -23.33
N ASP A 368 -19.31 6.51 -24.16
CA ASP A 368 -19.88 5.36 -24.89
C ASP A 368 -20.17 4.19 -23.91
N ALA A 369 -20.84 3.13 -24.38
CA ALA A 369 -21.22 1.99 -23.55
C ALA A 369 -20.21 0.84 -23.71
N VAL A 370 -19.66 0.39 -22.59
CA VAL A 370 -18.62 -0.66 -22.50
C VAL A 370 -19.11 -1.90 -21.76
N ASP A 371 -18.35 -2.99 -21.90
CA ASP A 371 -18.48 -4.21 -21.12
C ASP A 371 -17.64 -4.16 -19.82
N GLN A 372 -17.14 -5.31 -19.37
CA GLN A 372 -16.35 -5.42 -18.13
C GLN A 372 -14.85 -5.21 -18.37
N GLU A 373 -14.41 -5.11 -19.62
CA GLU A 373 -13.00 -5.00 -20.04
C GLU A 373 -12.69 -3.63 -20.67
N GLY A 374 -13.58 -2.64 -20.52
CA GLY A 374 -13.47 -1.29 -21.11
C GLY A 374 -13.82 -1.23 -22.60
N CYS A 375 -14.25 -2.35 -23.20
CA CYS A 375 -14.41 -2.41 -24.65
C CYS A 375 -15.82 -2.01 -25.10
N SER A 376 -15.89 -1.01 -25.99
CA SER A 376 -17.15 -0.59 -26.63
C SER A 376 -17.43 -1.38 -27.92
N ALA A 377 -18.70 -1.44 -28.34
CA ALA A 377 -19.15 -2.16 -29.54
C ALA A 377 -18.51 -1.69 -30.89
N VAL A 378 -17.76 -0.59 -30.92
CA VAL A 378 -16.98 -0.17 -32.11
C VAL A 378 -15.51 -0.63 -32.07
N GLN A 379 -15.04 -1.12 -30.93
CA GLN A 379 -13.69 -1.67 -30.71
C GLN A 379 -13.67 -3.20 -30.73
N ARG A 380 -14.83 -3.85 -30.60
CA ARG A 380 -15.00 -5.31 -30.61
C ARG A 380 -15.40 -5.83 -31.98
N ASP A 381 -14.94 -7.05 -32.26
CA ASP A 381 -15.09 -7.84 -33.48
C ASP A 381 -15.16 -9.28 -32.96
N THR A 382 -16.38 -9.68 -32.56
CA THR A 382 -16.57 -10.73 -31.53
C THR A 382 -16.37 -12.14 -32.06
N ASP A 383 -16.72 -12.39 -33.33
CA ASP A 383 -16.50 -13.66 -34.05
C ASP A 383 -15.31 -13.62 -35.03
N GLN A 384 -14.77 -12.42 -35.33
CA GLN A 384 -13.58 -12.18 -36.16
C GLN A 384 -13.82 -12.34 -37.68
N ASP A 385 -15.04 -12.07 -38.15
CA ASP A 385 -15.35 -11.95 -39.58
C ASP A 385 -14.63 -10.74 -40.24
N GLY A 386 -14.48 -9.64 -39.48
CA GLY A 386 -13.81 -8.40 -39.89
C GLY A 386 -14.72 -7.16 -40.00
N LEU A 387 -15.99 -7.26 -39.58
CA LEU A 387 -16.87 -6.14 -39.23
C LEU A 387 -16.63 -5.71 -37.77
N ASN A 388 -17.59 -5.02 -37.14
CA ASN A 388 -17.59 -4.77 -35.71
C ASN A 388 -19.02 -4.75 -35.16
N ASP A 389 -19.21 -5.09 -33.88
CA ASP A 389 -20.53 -5.33 -33.28
C ASP A 389 -21.54 -4.17 -33.47
N ALA A 390 -21.06 -2.96 -33.75
CA ALA A 390 -21.85 -1.76 -33.97
C ALA A 390 -22.41 -1.59 -35.41
N ILE A 391 -21.95 -2.36 -36.39
CA ILE A 391 -22.40 -2.31 -37.79
C ILE A 391 -22.79 -3.67 -38.39
N ASP A 392 -22.35 -4.74 -37.76
CA ASP A 392 -22.54 -6.13 -38.16
C ASP A 392 -24.01 -6.59 -37.91
N PRO A 393 -24.67 -7.26 -38.88
CA PRO A 393 -26.00 -7.85 -38.70
C PRO A 393 -26.01 -9.09 -37.80
N CYS A 394 -24.91 -9.87 -37.78
CA CYS A 394 -24.79 -11.16 -37.11
C CYS A 394 -23.52 -11.27 -36.19
N PRO A 395 -23.35 -10.43 -35.13
CA PRO A 395 -22.08 -10.28 -34.36
C PRO A 395 -21.65 -11.45 -33.44
N LEU A 396 -22.13 -12.66 -33.72
CA LEU A 396 -21.83 -13.92 -33.05
C LEU A 396 -21.85 -15.10 -34.07
N GLY A 397 -21.68 -14.80 -35.36
CA GLY A 397 -21.85 -15.74 -36.48
C GLY A 397 -20.54 -16.42 -36.88
N ASP A 398 -20.59 -17.65 -37.42
CA ASP A 398 -19.36 -18.35 -37.84
C ASP A 398 -18.91 -18.07 -39.29
N GLY A 399 -19.64 -17.19 -40.00
CA GLY A 399 -19.36 -16.79 -41.38
C GLY A 399 -19.28 -17.95 -42.38
N SER A 400 -19.88 -19.11 -42.07
CA SER A 400 -19.71 -20.34 -42.85
C SER A 400 -20.96 -20.76 -43.63
N ASN A 401 -20.81 -20.82 -44.95
CA ASN A 401 -21.92 -20.91 -45.92
C ASN A 401 -22.77 -19.65 -45.84
N ASP A 402 -22.32 -18.67 -46.62
CA ASP A 402 -22.87 -17.34 -46.80
C ASP A 402 -23.03 -17.19 -48.33
N HIS A 403 -24.28 -17.07 -48.79
CA HIS A 403 -24.65 -17.16 -50.20
C HIS A 403 -24.44 -15.84 -50.97
N ASP A 404 -24.75 -14.70 -50.34
CA ASP A 404 -24.68 -13.36 -50.97
C ASP A 404 -23.37 -12.59 -50.65
N ALA A 405 -22.68 -12.97 -49.56
CA ALA A 405 -21.47 -12.37 -48.97
C ALA A 405 -21.66 -11.11 -48.09
N ASP A 406 -22.71 -11.09 -47.26
CA ASP A 406 -23.08 -10.06 -46.28
C ASP A 406 -22.33 -10.16 -44.93
N GLY A 407 -22.08 -11.38 -44.43
CA GLY A 407 -21.50 -11.67 -43.11
C GLY A 407 -22.33 -12.68 -42.28
N CYS A 408 -23.65 -12.71 -42.46
CA CYS A 408 -24.51 -13.77 -41.92
C CYS A 408 -24.30 -15.12 -42.66
N THR A 409 -24.91 -16.20 -42.17
CA THR A 409 -24.92 -17.51 -42.85
C THR A 409 -26.33 -17.88 -43.31
N ASP A 410 -26.45 -18.78 -44.30
CA ASP A 410 -27.68 -19.36 -44.89
C ASP A 410 -28.61 -20.08 -43.86
N SER A 411 -28.38 -19.90 -42.56
CA SER A 411 -29.13 -20.48 -41.44
C SER A 411 -29.56 -19.47 -40.38
N VAL A 412 -29.10 -18.21 -40.49
CA VAL A 412 -29.42 -17.10 -39.58
C VAL A 412 -29.75 -15.79 -40.31
N ASP A 413 -29.42 -15.68 -41.60
CA ASP A 413 -30.05 -14.70 -42.50
C ASP A 413 -31.53 -15.08 -42.75
N ALA A 414 -32.23 -14.25 -43.54
CA ALA A 414 -33.66 -14.38 -43.83
C ALA A 414 -34.05 -13.91 -45.25
N ASP A 415 -33.09 -13.68 -46.15
CA ASP A 415 -33.22 -13.22 -47.54
C ASP A 415 -31.97 -13.70 -48.31
N ASP A 416 -31.72 -15.03 -48.32
CA ASP A 416 -30.42 -15.68 -48.60
C ASP A 416 -29.78 -15.28 -49.95
N ASP A 417 -30.56 -14.82 -50.94
CA ASP A 417 -30.05 -14.33 -52.23
C ASP A 417 -30.25 -12.81 -52.46
N ASN A 418 -30.74 -12.09 -51.45
CA ASN A 418 -30.91 -10.64 -51.39
C ASN A 418 -31.80 -10.08 -52.53
N ASP A 419 -32.79 -10.85 -52.97
CA ASP A 419 -33.81 -10.43 -53.91
C ASP A 419 -34.80 -9.42 -53.29
N GLY A 420 -35.14 -9.60 -52.01
CA GLY A 420 -36.12 -8.78 -51.29
C GLY A 420 -37.45 -9.48 -50.99
N PHE A 421 -37.59 -10.77 -51.29
CA PHE A 421 -38.50 -11.70 -50.64
C PHE A 421 -37.72 -12.50 -49.58
N VAL A 422 -38.32 -12.70 -48.40
CA VAL A 422 -37.70 -13.51 -47.34
C VAL A 422 -37.86 -15.00 -47.63
N ASP A 423 -36.96 -15.87 -47.19
CA ASP A 423 -36.93 -17.32 -47.56
C ASP A 423 -38.21 -18.12 -47.18
N GLN A 424 -39.02 -17.55 -46.30
CA GLN A 424 -40.30 -18.10 -45.84
C GLN A 424 -41.50 -17.62 -46.67
N GLU A 425 -41.31 -16.60 -47.50
CA GLU A 425 -42.28 -16.03 -48.44
C GLU A 425 -41.84 -16.15 -49.92
N ASP A 426 -40.63 -16.66 -50.20
CA ASP A 426 -40.12 -17.02 -51.53
C ASP A 426 -40.20 -18.55 -51.80
N ALA A 427 -40.53 -18.93 -53.03
CA ALA A 427 -40.47 -20.31 -53.52
C ALA A 427 -39.09 -20.75 -54.04
N CYS A 428 -38.15 -19.81 -54.24
CA CYS A 428 -36.81 -20.02 -54.80
C CYS A 428 -35.58 -19.62 -53.91
N PRO A 429 -35.55 -19.71 -52.55
CA PRO A 429 -34.66 -18.89 -51.70
C PRO A 429 -33.15 -18.85 -51.99
N LEU A 430 -32.57 -19.94 -52.52
CA LEU A 430 -31.16 -19.99 -52.94
C LEU A 430 -31.04 -19.78 -54.46
N GLY A 431 -31.66 -18.70 -54.93
CA GLY A 431 -32.13 -18.50 -56.30
C GLY A 431 -31.10 -17.93 -57.29
N ALA A 432 -31.28 -16.67 -57.66
CA ALA A 432 -30.56 -16.00 -58.74
C ALA A 432 -30.01 -14.59 -58.38
N LEU A 433 -29.74 -14.33 -57.10
CA LEU A 433 -28.99 -13.18 -56.56
C LEU A 433 -29.52 -11.81 -57.02
N GLY A 434 -30.62 -11.37 -56.41
CA GLY A 434 -31.07 -9.97 -56.45
C GLY A 434 -32.23 -9.64 -57.42
N ALA A 435 -33.18 -8.86 -56.91
CA ALA A 435 -34.48 -8.42 -57.44
C ALA A 435 -34.77 -8.64 -58.94
N HIS A 436 -35.78 -9.47 -59.24
CA HIS A 436 -36.10 -9.93 -60.61
C HIS A 436 -37.11 -9.07 -61.42
N GLU A 437 -37.28 -9.37 -62.73
CA GLU A 437 -38.21 -8.66 -63.66
C GLU A 437 -39.33 -9.54 -64.27
N PHE A 438 -39.33 -10.86 -64.06
CA PHE A 438 -40.31 -11.79 -64.64
C PHE A 438 -40.70 -12.91 -63.67
N ASP A 439 -41.94 -12.82 -63.20
CA ASP A 439 -42.62 -13.63 -62.20
C ASP A 439 -44.13 -13.41 -62.52
N LEU A 440 -44.95 -14.47 -62.53
CA LEU A 440 -46.33 -14.40 -63.03
C LEU A 440 -47.38 -14.25 -61.93
N ASP A 441 -47.28 -15.05 -60.88
CA ASP A 441 -48.23 -15.17 -59.76
C ASP A 441 -47.76 -14.39 -58.51
N ASN A 442 -46.47 -14.04 -58.44
CA ASN A 442 -45.79 -13.20 -57.44
C ASN A 442 -45.36 -13.98 -56.18
N ASP A 443 -44.68 -15.11 -56.37
CA ASP A 443 -44.15 -16.01 -55.32
C ASP A 443 -42.62 -15.93 -55.09
N GLY A 444 -41.92 -15.05 -55.81
CA GLY A 444 -40.48 -14.86 -55.74
C GLY A 444 -39.66 -15.66 -56.77
N CYS A 445 -40.16 -16.81 -57.24
CA CYS A 445 -39.49 -17.54 -58.31
C CYS A 445 -39.53 -16.78 -59.65
N HIS A 446 -38.41 -16.81 -60.36
CA HIS A 446 -38.38 -16.33 -61.75
C HIS A 446 -39.04 -17.36 -62.70
N ASP A 447 -39.81 -16.84 -63.67
CA ASP A 447 -40.63 -17.49 -64.74
C ASP A 447 -39.90 -18.56 -65.61
N SER A 448 -38.66 -18.95 -65.25
CA SER A 448 -37.83 -19.98 -65.89
C SER A 448 -37.29 -21.11 -65.01
N GLU A 449 -37.34 -20.99 -63.68
CA GLU A 449 -37.05 -22.08 -62.73
C GLU A 449 -38.29 -22.55 -61.94
N ASP A 450 -39.28 -21.68 -61.80
CA ASP A 450 -40.66 -21.95 -61.37
C ASP A 450 -41.24 -23.30 -61.91
N PRO A 451 -41.76 -24.17 -61.02
CA PRO A 451 -42.40 -25.45 -61.38
C PRO A 451 -43.94 -25.41 -61.59
N ASP A 452 -44.66 -24.37 -61.17
CA ASP A 452 -46.14 -24.26 -61.12
C ASP A 452 -46.59 -22.82 -61.50
N ILE A 453 -46.60 -22.54 -62.81
CA ILE A 453 -46.50 -21.17 -63.33
C ILE A 453 -47.82 -20.35 -63.26
N ASP A 454 -48.95 -20.93 -62.82
CA ASP A 454 -50.12 -20.16 -62.39
C ASP A 454 -50.70 -20.57 -61.02
N ASN A 455 -49.91 -21.33 -60.28
CA ASN A 455 -50.07 -21.64 -58.85
C ASN A 455 -51.47 -22.16 -58.54
N ASP A 456 -51.92 -23.17 -59.29
CA ASP A 456 -53.20 -23.85 -59.11
C ASP A 456 -53.13 -25.10 -58.22
N GLU A 457 -51.93 -25.34 -57.66
CA GLU A 457 -51.52 -26.50 -56.85
C GLU A 457 -51.27 -27.78 -57.68
N PHE A 458 -51.22 -27.65 -59.02
CA PHE A 458 -51.03 -28.73 -59.98
C PHE A 458 -49.89 -28.38 -60.95
N SER A 459 -48.65 -28.76 -60.59
CA SER A 459 -47.47 -28.40 -61.39
C SER A 459 -47.60 -28.75 -62.89
N ASN A 460 -46.88 -27.99 -63.73
CA ASN A 460 -46.76 -28.10 -65.19
C ASN A 460 -46.65 -29.54 -65.78
N GLN A 461 -46.23 -30.52 -64.97
CA GLN A 461 -46.09 -31.93 -65.34
C GLN A 461 -47.23 -32.82 -64.81
N GLN A 462 -47.88 -32.49 -63.70
CA GLN A 462 -49.06 -33.20 -63.18
C GLN A 462 -50.27 -33.00 -64.09
N GLU A 463 -50.54 -31.75 -64.47
CA GLU A 463 -51.62 -31.39 -65.41
C GLU A 463 -51.51 -32.11 -66.75
N ALA A 464 -50.29 -32.21 -67.27
CA ALA A 464 -50.00 -32.90 -68.52
C ALA A 464 -50.28 -34.42 -68.47
N ASP A 465 -50.35 -35.01 -67.26
CA ASP A 465 -50.75 -36.39 -67.00
C ASP A 465 -52.24 -36.52 -66.63
N ALA A 466 -52.86 -35.51 -66.00
CA ALA A 466 -54.28 -35.46 -65.65
C ALA A 466 -55.19 -35.10 -66.86
N GLY A 467 -54.84 -34.05 -67.60
CA GLY A 467 -55.51 -33.58 -68.81
C GLY A 467 -55.91 -32.09 -68.85
N THR A 468 -55.41 -31.28 -67.91
CA THR A 468 -55.72 -29.84 -67.69
C THR A 468 -54.76 -28.92 -68.52
N ASP A 469 -54.76 -27.59 -68.34
CA ASP A 469 -54.01 -26.63 -69.20
C ASP A 469 -53.06 -25.70 -68.38
N PRO A 470 -51.71 -25.87 -68.46
CA PRO A 470 -50.67 -25.23 -67.61
C PRO A 470 -50.49 -23.70 -67.58
N ARG A 471 -51.58 -22.93 -67.76
CA ARG A 471 -51.71 -21.47 -67.53
C ARG A 471 -53.19 -21.04 -67.27
N ASP A 472 -54.08 -21.94 -66.82
CA ASP A 472 -55.52 -21.65 -66.66
C ASP A 472 -56.22 -22.50 -65.55
N ARG A 473 -55.85 -22.26 -64.28
CA ARG A 473 -56.40 -22.66 -62.94
C ARG A 473 -57.75 -23.43 -62.72
N ASP A 474 -58.65 -23.63 -63.68
CA ASP A 474 -59.96 -24.33 -63.52
C ASP A 474 -60.43 -24.86 -64.89
N THR A 475 -60.30 -26.17 -65.12
CA THR A 475 -60.62 -26.82 -66.41
C THR A 475 -62.11 -27.21 -66.55
N ASP A 476 -62.85 -27.40 -65.44
CA ASP A 476 -64.21 -27.96 -65.43
C ASP A 476 -65.35 -26.90 -65.45
N ASP A 477 -65.08 -25.64 -65.05
CA ASP A 477 -66.07 -24.56 -64.82
C ASP A 477 -67.01 -24.82 -63.60
N ASP A 478 -66.67 -25.76 -62.69
CA ASP A 478 -67.44 -26.08 -61.47
C ASP A 478 -67.32 -24.97 -60.39
N GLY A 479 -66.08 -24.50 -60.16
CA GLY A 479 -65.73 -23.52 -59.14
C GLY A 479 -64.78 -24.01 -58.04
N VAL A 480 -64.27 -25.25 -58.15
CA VAL A 480 -63.05 -25.73 -57.49
C VAL A 480 -61.92 -25.75 -58.55
N ILE A 481 -60.68 -25.48 -58.14
CA ILE A 481 -59.51 -25.43 -59.04
C ILE A 481 -58.92 -26.82 -59.25
N ASP A 482 -58.20 -27.05 -60.36
CA ASP A 482 -57.84 -28.41 -60.80
C ASP A 482 -56.94 -29.18 -59.81
N GLY A 483 -56.06 -28.49 -59.08
CA GLY A 483 -55.26 -29.09 -57.99
C GLY A 483 -56.02 -29.38 -56.69
N LEU A 484 -57.24 -28.85 -56.51
CA LEU A 484 -58.04 -28.95 -55.27
C LEU A 484 -59.36 -29.73 -55.39
N ASP A 485 -59.71 -30.25 -56.57
CA ASP A 485 -60.85 -31.16 -56.72
C ASP A 485 -60.36 -32.62 -56.72
N ASP A 486 -60.86 -33.44 -55.79
CA ASP A 486 -60.62 -34.89 -55.76
C ASP A 486 -61.17 -35.60 -57.02
N PHE A 487 -62.10 -34.95 -57.73
CA PHE A 487 -62.82 -35.47 -58.89
C PHE A 487 -62.89 -34.43 -60.04
N PRO A 488 -61.76 -33.93 -60.58
CA PRO A 488 -61.63 -32.71 -61.42
C PRO A 488 -62.18 -32.84 -62.86
N LEU A 489 -63.20 -33.70 -63.04
CA LEU A 489 -63.94 -34.01 -64.27
C LEU A 489 -65.40 -34.47 -63.98
N ASP A 490 -65.90 -34.40 -62.73
CA ASP A 490 -67.28 -34.78 -62.34
C ASP A 490 -67.84 -33.87 -61.22
N SER A 491 -68.38 -32.71 -61.65
CA SER A 491 -69.07 -31.65 -60.87
C SER A 491 -70.28 -32.11 -59.99
N SER A 492 -70.15 -33.17 -59.17
CA SER A 492 -71.27 -33.74 -58.40
C SER A 492 -70.93 -34.46 -57.09
N GLU A 493 -69.70 -34.89 -56.87
CA GLU A 493 -69.07 -35.10 -55.55
C GLU A 493 -67.65 -34.49 -55.71
N TRP A 494 -67.21 -33.65 -54.77
CA TRP A 494 -66.07 -32.72 -54.95
C TRP A 494 -65.08 -32.72 -53.77
N VAL A 495 -65.30 -33.62 -52.80
CA VAL A 495 -64.43 -33.89 -51.64
C VAL A 495 -64.65 -35.35 -51.21
N ASP A 496 -63.56 -36.08 -50.94
CA ASP A 496 -63.51 -37.36 -50.24
C ASP A 496 -62.60 -37.18 -49.00
N SER A 497 -63.08 -36.45 -47.98
CA SER A 497 -62.28 -35.77 -46.92
C SER A 497 -61.44 -36.70 -46.02
N ASP A 498 -61.53 -38.00 -46.19
CA ASP A 498 -60.66 -39.00 -45.56
C ASP A 498 -59.88 -39.86 -46.57
N GLY A 499 -60.34 -39.99 -47.82
CA GLY A 499 -59.76 -40.87 -48.85
C GLY A 499 -59.99 -42.37 -48.63
N ASP A 500 -60.92 -42.80 -47.75
CA ASP A 500 -61.35 -44.21 -47.61
C ASP A 500 -62.08 -44.69 -48.90
N GLY A 501 -62.70 -43.75 -49.61
CA GLY A 501 -63.63 -43.99 -50.72
C GLY A 501 -65.10 -43.84 -50.32
N CYS A 502 -65.41 -43.04 -49.29
CA CYS A 502 -66.75 -42.92 -48.70
C CYS A 502 -67.35 -41.51 -48.58
N GLY A 503 -66.79 -40.49 -49.25
CA GLY A 503 -67.34 -39.17 -49.58
C GLY A 503 -68.29 -38.54 -48.55
N ASP A 504 -67.79 -37.52 -47.84
CA ASP A 504 -68.22 -36.86 -46.59
C ASP A 504 -69.69 -36.98 -46.16
N ASN A 505 -70.57 -36.92 -47.15
CA ASN A 505 -72.03 -36.89 -47.11
C ASN A 505 -72.70 -38.08 -46.37
N ARG A 506 -71.96 -38.89 -45.59
CA ARG A 506 -72.50 -40.06 -44.86
C ARG A 506 -71.82 -40.47 -43.55
N ASP A 507 -70.62 -40.03 -43.22
CA ASP A 507 -69.84 -40.65 -42.13
C ASP A 507 -70.03 -39.99 -40.72
N LEU A 508 -69.38 -40.55 -39.69
CA LEU A 508 -69.36 -40.08 -38.29
C LEU A 508 -68.01 -39.50 -37.85
N PHE A 509 -66.90 -40.03 -38.35
CA PHE A 509 -65.53 -39.56 -38.21
C PHE A 509 -65.05 -39.17 -39.61
N VAL A 510 -65.72 -38.17 -40.21
CA VAL A 510 -65.71 -37.78 -41.64
C VAL A 510 -64.32 -37.51 -42.26
N ASN A 511 -63.27 -37.57 -41.43
CA ASN A 511 -61.89 -37.23 -41.72
C ASN A 511 -60.89 -38.32 -41.23
N ASP A 512 -61.33 -39.51 -40.78
CA ASP A 512 -60.46 -40.65 -40.40
C ASP A 512 -60.78 -41.89 -41.28
N PRO A 513 -59.93 -42.21 -42.29
CA PRO A 513 -60.20 -43.30 -43.24
C PRO A 513 -59.93 -44.70 -42.67
N THR A 514 -59.79 -44.83 -41.35
CA THR A 514 -59.45 -46.09 -40.68
C THR A 514 -60.45 -46.51 -39.61
N GLU A 515 -61.32 -45.62 -39.13
CA GLU A 515 -62.16 -45.85 -37.93
C GLU A 515 -63.59 -45.27 -38.05
N CYS A 516 -64.48 -45.66 -37.13
CA CYS A 516 -65.79 -45.04 -36.93
C CYS A 516 -66.25 -45.00 -35.44
N LYS A 517 -65.37 -45.19 -34.44
CA LYS A 517 -65.71 -45.42 -33.00
C LYS A 517 -64.62 -44.99 -31.98
N ASP A 518 -65.07 -44.88 -30.73
CA ASP A 518 -64.43 -44.45 -29.48
C ASP A 518 -65.01 -45.36 -28.34
N THR A 519 -64.23 -45.69 -27.29
CA THR A 519 -64.58 -46.67 -26.24
C THR A 519 -64.79 -46.12 -24.83
N ASP A 520 -63.91 -45.26 -24.30
CA ASP A 520 -64.02 -44.80 -22.90
C ASP A 520 -64.62 -43.39 -22.74
N GLU A 521 -65.04 -42.78 -23.87
CA GLU A 521 -65.80 -41.54 -24.00
C GLU A 521 -65.01 -40.25 -23.67
N ASP A 522 -63.67 -40.25 -23.80
CA ASP A 522 -62.82 -39.06 -23.70
C ASP A 522 -62.93 -38.12 -24.92
N GLY A 523 -62.97 -38.70 -26.13
CA GLY A 523 -63.05 -38.04 -27.43
C GLY A 523 -62.09 -38.55 -28.52
N VAL A 524 -61.18 -39.48 -28.20
CA VAL A 524 -60.22 -40.10 -29.12
C VAL A 524 -60.72 -41.46 -29.63
N GLY A 525 -60.32 -41.87 -30.84
CA GLY A 525 -60.73 -43.13 -31.45
C GLY A 525 -60.03 -44.37 -30.88
N ASP A 526 -60.71 -45.53 -30.89
CA ASP A 526 -60.20 -46.85 -30.47
C ASP A 526 -58.84 -47.25 -31.11
N ASN A 527 -58.51 -46.62 -32.23
CA ASN A 527 -57.35 -46.82 -33.08
C ASN A 527 -56.16 -45.90 -32.78
N GLN A 528 -56.39 -44.77 -32.08
CA GLN A 528 -55.41 -43.67 -31.92
C GLN A 528 -55.02 -43.39 -30.46
N ASP A 529 -55.80 -43.83 -29.48
CA ASP A 529 -55.47 -43.68 -28.05
C ASP A 529 -54.37 -44.68 -27.61
N ALA A 530 -53.31 -44.14 -27.01
CA ALA A 530 -52.17 -44.91 -26.50
C ALA A 530 -52.44 -45.63 -25.16
N PHE A 531 -53.35 -45.11 -24.32
CA PHE A 531 -53.71 -45.68 -23.03
C PHE A 531 -55.24 -45.85 -22.83
N PRO A 532 -55.96 -46.71 -23.61
CA PRO A 532 -57.45 -46.80 -23.64
C PRO A 532 -58.17 -47.38 -22.41
N ALA A 533 -57.84 -46.84 -21.24
CA ALA A 533 -58.34 -47.17 -19.92
C ALA A 533 -57.98 -46.13 -18.83
N ASP A 534 -57.26 -45.04 -19.14
CA ASP A 534 -56.87 -44.01 -18.16
C ASP A 534 -57.28 -42.60 -18.64
N GLU A 535 -58.35 -42.05 -18.05
CA GLU A 535 -59.00 -40.77 -18.41
C GLU A 535 -58.13 -39.49 -18.28
N THR A 536 -56.80 -39.64 -18.13
CA THR A 536 -55.83 -38.55 -18.08
C THR A 536 -54.66 -38.65 -19.08
N GLU A 537 -54.35 -39.82 -19.63
CA GLU A 537 -53.31 -39.99 -20.66
C GLU A 537 -53.95 -40.59 -21.92
N TRP A 538 -53.78 -39.97 -23.09
CA TRP A 538 -54.33 -40.46 -24.37
C TRP A 538 -53.25 -40.58 -25.48
N ALA A 539 -52.04 -40.08 -25.21
CA ALA A 539 -50.91 -40.05 -26.13
C ALA A 539 -49.60 -40.43 -25.40
N ASP A 540 -48.74 -41.11 -26.15
CA ASP A 540 -47.41 -41.64 -25.81
C ASP A 540 -46.59 -41.46 -27.10
N GLN A 541 -46.28 -40.21 -27.45
CA GLN A 541 -45.93 -39.84 -28.84
C GLN A 541 -44.59 -40.39 -29.34
N ASP A 542 -43.73 -40.88 -28.43
CA ASP A 542 -42.44 -41.50 -28.75
C ASP A 542 -42.31 -42.98 -28.30
N GLU A 543 -43.36 -43.56 -27.72
CA GLU A 543 -43.46 -44.93 -27.20
C GLU A 543 -42.48 -45.27 -26.03
N ASP A 544 -42.01 -44.28 -25.24
CA ASP A 544 -41.17 -44.55 -24.05
C ASP A 544 -41.96 -45.12 -22.85
N GLY A 545 -43.25 -44.82 -22.76
CA GLY A 545 -44.16 -45.29 -21.72
C GLY A 545 -44.47 -44.28 -20.59
N PHE A 546 -44.02 -43.04 -20.71
CA PHE A 546 -44.58 -41.87 -20.02
C PHE A 546 -45.63 -41.19 -20.93
N GLY A 547 -46.67 -40.61 -20.35
CA GLY A 547 -47.75 -39.95 -21.11
C GLY A 547 -47.43 -38.48 -21.38
N ASP A 548 -47.78 -37.99 -22.57
CA ASP A 548 -47.48 -36.63 -23.08
C ASP A 548 -47.78 -35.48 -22.11
N ASN A 549 -48.70 -35.64 -21.15
CA ASN A 549 -49.07 -34.57 -20.21
C ASN A 549 -48.07 -34.41 -19.04
N SER A 550 -47.31 -35.46 -18.74
CA SER A 550 -46.42 -35.60 -17.59
C SER A 550 -44.95 -35.69 -17.99
N ASP A 551 -44.70 -35.95 -19.27
CA ASP A 551 -43.40 -35.97 -19.89
C ASP A 551 -42.85 -34.56 -20.16
N ALA A 552 -41.52 -34.39 -20.15
CA ALA A 552 -40.86 -33.12 -20.45
C ALA A 552 -40.34 -33.02 -21.90
N CYS A 553 -40.11 -34.15 -22.59
CA CYS A 553 -39.61 -34.22 -23.95
C CYS A 553 -40.47 -35.08 -24.91
N PHE A 554 -41.70 -35.47 -24.52
CA PHE A 554 -42.88 -36.12 -25.16
C PHE A 554 -42.97 -36.46 -26.67
N LEU A 555 -42.00 -36.07 -27.48
CA LEU A 555 -41.78 -36.35 -28.89
C LEU A 555 -40.45 -37.08 -29.14
N THR A 556 -39.70 -37.40 -28.08
CA THR A 556 -38.27 -37.78 -28.14
C THR A 556 -37.92 -38.82 -27.07
N PHE A 557 -38.18 -40.10 -27.41
CA PHE A 557 -38.04 -41.28 -26.54
C PHE A 557 -36.95 -41.13 -25.48
N GLY A 558 -37.35 -41.16 -24.22
CA GLY A 558 -36.47 -40.90 -23.10
C GLY A 558 -36.28 -42.06 -22.13
N THR A 559 -35.27 -41.89 -21.28
CA THR A 559 -35.17 -42.63 -20.01
C THR A 559 -34.68 -41.78 -18.85
N SER A 560 -34.33 -40.50 -19.09
CA SER A 560 -33.88 -39.56 -18.08
C SER A 560 -34.92 -39.38 -16.97
N LEU A 561 -34.44 -39.04 -15.77
CA LEU A 561 -35.29 -38.65 -14.64
C LEU A 561 -35.22 -37.15 -14.36
N ILE A 562 -34.23 -36.45 -14.91
CA ILE A 562 -34.00 -35.00 -14.72
C ILE A 562 -33.60 -34.34 -16.06
N PRO A 563 -34.49 -33.59 -16.72
CA PRO A 563 -35.96 -33.68 -16.64
C PRO A 563 -36.46 -35.10 -17.00
N LEU A 564 -37.74 -35.41 -16.71
CA LEU A 564 -38.31 -36.75 -16.95
C LEU A 564 -38.66 -36.95 -18.43
N GLY A 565 -38.29 -38.09 -19.01
CA GLY A 565 -38.79 -38.49 -20.35
C GLY A 565 -37.99 -37.95 -21.53
N CYS A 566 -36.73 -37.59 -21.31
CA CYS A 566 -35.84 -37.07 -22.33
C CYS A 566 -34.71 -38.09 -22.64
N PRO A 567 -34.02 -37.93 -23.79
CA PRO A 567 -32.83 -38.71 -24.10
C PRO A 567 -31.79 -38.64 -22.99
N ASP A 568 -31.23 -39.80 -22.68
CA ASP A 568 -30.24 -40.10 -21.64
C ASP A 568 -29.29 -41.12 -22.29
N SER A 569 -28.26 -40.59 -22.96
CA SER A 569 -27.47 -41.35 -23.96
C SER A 569 -26.46 -42.32 -23.34
N ASP A 570 -25.98 -42.05 -22.12
CA ASP A 570 -25.04 -42.92 -21.40
C ASP A 570 -25.66 -43.70 -20.21
N GLY A 571 -26.78 -43.22 -19.64
CA GLY A 571 -27.54 -43.86 -18.55
C GLY A 571 -27.31 -43.32 -17.14
N ASP A 572 -26.77 -42.10 -16.97
CA ASP A 572 -26.53 -41.46 -15.67
C ASP A 572 -27.82 -41.02 -14.92
N THR A 573 -28.92 -40.77 -15.66
CA THR A 573 -30.26 -40.27 -15.27
C THR A 573 -30.56 -38.76 -15.40
N TYR A 574 -29.58 -37.93 -15.76
CA TYR A 574 -29.81 -36.63 -16.38
C TYR A 574 -30.23 -36.82 -17.86
N ALA A 575 -30.47 -35.73 -18.57
CA ALA A 575 -30.83 -35.77 -19.99
C ALA A 575 -29.78 -35.03 -20.82
N ASP A 576 -29.53 -35.48 -22.04
CA ASP A 576 -28.56 -34.93 -23.00
C ASP A 576 -28.71 -33.39 -23.22
N SER A 577 -29.88 -32.83 -22.89
CA SER A 577 -30.22 -31.40 -23.01
C SER A 577 -29.92 -30.55 -21.77
N VAL A 578 -29.51 -31.16 -20.66
CA VAL A 578 -29.14 -30.50 -19.39
C VAL A 578 -27.82 -31.04 -18.81
N ASP A 579 -27.14 -31.89 -19.57
CA ASP A 579 -25.91 -32.58 -19.23
C ASP A 579 -24.74 -31.99 -20.03
N ALA A 580 -23.59 -31.78 -19.39
CA ALA A 580 -22.40 -31.21 -20.03
C ALA A 580 -21.57 -32.24 -20.83
N PHE A 581 -21.70 -33.54 -20.53
CA PHE A 581 -20.95 -34.63 -21.14
C PHE A 581 -21.82 -35.86 -21.51
N PRO A 582 -22.86 -35.74 -22.39
CA PRO A 582 -23.87 -36.80 -22.63
C PRO A 582 -23.40 -38.16 -23.20
N ASP A 583 -22.09 -38.40 -23.28
CA ASP A 583 -21.44 -39.64 -23.73
C ASP A 583 -20.62 -40.33 -22.61
N ASP A 584 -20.51 -39.75 -21.40
CA ASP A 584 -19.67 -40.27 -20.28
C ASP A 584 -20.34 -40.24 -18.89
N VAL A 585 -21.00 -41.35 -18.57
CA VAL A 585 -21.75 -41.69 -17.33
C VAL A 585 -21.01 -41.52 -15.96
N GLU A 586 -19.79 -40.99 -15.95
CA GLU A 586 -19.10 -40.55 -14.72
C GLU A 586 -19.03 -39.01 -14.58
N GLU A 587 -19.52 -38.22 -15.55
CA GLU A 587 -19.58 -36.74 -15.57
C GLU A 587 -20.91 -36.21 -16.16
N TRP A 588 -21.49 -35.15 -15.56
CA TRP A 588 -22.76 -34.55 -16.02
C TRP A 588 -22.80 -33.02 -15.93
N ASN A 589 -21.75 -32.39 -15.37
CA ASN A 589 -21.70 -30.95 -15.12
C ASN A 589 -20.27 -30.43 -15.33
N ASP A 590 -20.17 -29.29 -15.99
CA ASP A 590 -18.96 -28.50 -16.19
C ASP A 590 -19.24 -27.11 -15.57
N SER A 591 -18.61 -26.81 -14.44
CA SER A 591 -18.92 -25.62 -13.65
C SER A 591 -18.25 -24.33 -14.12
N ASP A 592 -17.23 -24.41 -14.99
CA ASP A 592 -16.48 -23.24 -15.50
C ASP A 592 -16.28 -23.22 -17.03
N ALA A 593 -16.68 -24.28 -17.73
CA ALA A 593 -16.73 -24.48 -19.18
C ALA A 593 -15.37 -24.73 -19.88
N ASP A 594 -14.44 -25.43 -19.22
CA ASP A 594 -13.12 -25.78 -19.78
C ASP A 594 -13.09 -27.09 -20.60
N GLY A 595 -14.12 -27.95 -20.45
CA GLY A 595 -14.24 -29.23 -21.12
C GLY A 595 -13.72 -30.46 -20.35
N TYR A 596 -13.41 -30.31 -19.06
CA TYR A 596 -13.23 -31.39 -18.09
C TYR A 596 -14.38 -31.39 -17.08
N GLY A 597 -14.84 -32.57 -16.65
CA GLY A 597 -16.02 -32.68 -15.79
C GLY A 597 -15.72 -32.52 -14.29
N ASP A 598 -16.69 -31.95 -13.55
CA ASP A 598 -16.61 -31.65 -12.12
C ASP A 598 -16.14 -32.81 -11.21
N ASN A 599 -16.27 -34.08 -11.63
CA ASN A 599 -15.87 -35.24 -10.82
C ASN A 599 -14.44 -35.74 -11.10
N SER A 600 -13.81 -35.35 -12.21
CA SER A 600 -12.45 -35.77 -12.62
C SER A 600 -11.45 -34.62 -12.68
N ASP A 601 -11.92 -33.40 -12.84
CA ASP A 601 -11.13 -32.20 -12.59
C ASP A 601 -10.81 -32.02 -11.08
N MET A 602 -9.66 -31.41 -10.79
CA MET A 602 -9.20 -31.03 -9.46
C MET A 602 -9.44 -29.55 -9.12
N PHE A 603 -9.80 -28.69 -10.07
CA PHE A 603 -10.10 -27.27 -9.86
C PHE A 603 -11.42 -26.78 -10.52
N PRO A 604 -12.63 -27.36 -10.23
CA PRO A 604 -13.85 -27.17 -11.05
C PRO A 604 -14.57 -25.81 -10.92
N LEU A 605 -13.80 -24.72 -10.82
CA LEU A 605 -14.20 -23.31 -10.81
C LEU A 605 -13.11 -22.40 -11.42
N ASP A 606 -12.11 -22.95 -12.14
CA ASP A 606 -11.01 -22.24 -12.79
C ASP A 606 -10.63 -22.90 -14.13
N ALA A 607 -11.29 -22.43 -15.21
CA ALA A 607 -11.25 -22.96 -16.58
C ALA A 607 -9.90 -22.82 -17.33
N ARG A 608 -8.78 -22.85 -16.59
CA ARG A 608 -7.41 -22.79 -17.10
C ARG A 608 -6.57 -23.98 -16.63
N ASP A 609 -6.97 -24.68 -15.58
CA ASP A 609 -6.06 -25.55 -14.82
C ASP A 609 -6.73 -26.83 -14.28
N TRP A 610 -7.03 -27.76 -15.19
CA TRP A 610 -7.70 -29.03 -14.87
C TRP A 610 -6.85 -30.09 -14.13
N PHE A 611 -5.60 -29.78 -13.75
CA PHE A 611 -4.64 -30.78 -13.25
C PHE A 611 -3.49 -30.17 -12.42
N ASP A 612 -2.98 -30.93 -11.45
CA ASP A 612 -1.80 -30.62 -10.61
C ASP A 612 -0.94 -31.90 -10.54
N ARG A 613 0.32 -31.82 -10.97
CA ARG A 613 1.17 -33.00 -11.23
C ARG A 613 2.08 -33.41 -10.08
N ASP A 614 2.48 -32.49 -9.22
CA ASP A 614 3.37 -32.76 -8.07
C ASP A 614 2.74 -32.51 -6.69
N ASN A 615 1.49 -32.03 -6.70
CA ASN A 615 0.56 -31.87 -5.60
C ASN A 615 0.83 -30.64 -4.71
N ASP A 616 1.22 -29.51 -5.30
CA ASP A 616 1.52 -28.26 -4.59
C ASP A 616 0.34 -27.26 -4.52
N THR A 617 -0.76 -27.53 -5.23
CA THR A 617 -2.00 -26.74 -5.37
C THR A 617 -1.98 -25.54 -6.33
N TYR A 618 -0.93 -25.38 -7.15
CA TYR A 618 -1.02 -24.67 -8.43
C TYR A 618 -1.32 -25.66 -9.57
N GLY A 619 -1.88 -25.14 -10.66
CA GLY A 619 -2.27 -25.95 -11.82
C GLY A 619 -1.18 -26.06 -12.88
N ASP A 620 -1.16 -27.19 -13.59
CA ASP A 620 -0.14 -27.61 -14.57
C ASP A 620 0.04 -26.66 -15.77
N ASN A 621 -0.86 -25.69 -15.99
CA ASN A 621 -0.83 -24.72 -17.07
C ASN A 621 -0.47 -23.29 -16.61
N SER A 622 -0.87 -22.89 -15.38
CA SER A 622 -0.44 -21.61 -14.78
C SER A 622 0.90 -21.68 -14.05
N ASP A 623 1.30 -22.87 -13.58
CA ASP A 623 2.60 -23.11 -12.94
C ASP A 623 3.75 -23.05 -13.97
N VAL A 624 4.81 -22.31 -13.64
CA VAL A 624 6.01 -22.17 -14.48
C VAL A 624 6.97 -23.38 -14.36
N PHE A 625 6.90 -24.13 -13.26
CA PHE A 625 7.71 -25.33 -13.02
C PHE A 625 6.92 -26.63 -12.71
N PRO A 626 5.93 -27.11 -13.52
CA PRO A 626 5.01 -28.25 -13.22
C PRO A 626 5.65 -29.63 -12.97
N SER A 627 6.39 -29.75 -11.87
CA SER A 627 7.23 -30.88 -11.44
C SER A 627 8.15 -30.56 -10.23
N ASN A 628 8.18 -29.31 -9.76
CA ASN A 628 8.86 -28.88 -8.54
C ASN A 628 7.87 -28.27 -7.52
N PRO A 629 7.37 -29.04 -6.52
CA PRO A 629 6.35 -28.60 -5.55
C PRO A 629 6.89 -27.66 -4.46
N ASN A 630 7.77 -26.75 -4.85
CA ASN A 630 8.46 -25.77 -4.02
C ASN A 630 8.78 -24.47 -4.80
N GLU A 631 8.47 -24.39 -6.11
CA GLU A 631 8.77 -23.29 -7.05
C GLU A 631 7.64 -23.29 -8.10
N TRP A 632 6.84 -22.23 -8.22
CA TRP A 632 5.63 -22.23 -9.09
C TRP A 632 5.46 -20.98 -9.98
N ASN A 633 6.15 -19.89 -9.66
CA ASN A 633 6.15 -18.64 -10.45
C ASN A 633 7.60 -18.16 -10.62
N ASP A 634 7.88 -17.49 -11.74
CA ASP A 634 9.20 -16.99 -12.16
C ASP A 634 8.97 -15.60 -12.78
N THR A 635 8.95 -14.56 -11.93
CA THR A 635 8.43 -13.24 -12.31
C THR A 635 9.38 -12.48 -13.25
N ASP A 636 10.68 -12.76 -13.22
CA ASP A 636 11.68 -12.10 -14.08
C ASP A 636 12.31 -12.99 -15.17
N ALA A 637 12.01 -14.29 -15.17
CA ALA A 637 12.45 -15.32 -16.10
C ALA A 637 13.95 -15.70 -16.00
N ASP A 638 14.54 -15.62 -14.81
CA ASP A 638 15.87 -16.16 -14.47
C ASP A 638 15.96 -17.70 -14.60
N SER A 639 14.86 -18.42 -14.32
CA SER A 639 14.76 -19.89 -14.09
C SER A 639 14.97 -20.38 -12.64
N VAL A 640 14.79 -19.53 -11.64
CA VAL A 640 14.61 -19.87 -10.21
C VAL A 640 13.24 -19.34 -9.76
N GLY A 641 12.44 -20.15 -9.06
CA GLY A 641 11.10 -19.69 -8.66
C GLY A 641 11.10 -18.65 -7.54
N ASP A 642 10.19 -17.67 -7.60
CA ASP A 642 10.07 -16.49 -6.71
C ASP A 642 10.11 -16.78 -5.19
N ASN A 643 9.72 -17.98 -4.81
CA ASN A 643 9.61 -18.46 -3.42
C ASN A 643 10.90 -19.13 -2.90
N SER A 644 11.86 -19.37 -3.79
CA SER A 644 13.22 -19.86 -3.55
C SER A 644 14.28 -18.82 -3.91
N ASP A 645 13.92 -17.85 -4.75
CA ASP A 645 14.73 -16.70 -5.12
C ASP A 645 14.84 -15.64 -3.99
N ALA A 646 15.91 -14.83 -4.02
CA ALA A 646 16.16 -13.74 -3.07
C ALA A 646 15.79 -12.35 -3.62
N PHE A 647 15.77 -12.18 -4.95
CA PHE A 647 15.40 -10.95 -5.66
C PHE A 647 14.51 -11.27 -6.88
N PRO A 648 13.24 -11.71 -6.71
CA PRO A 648 12.34 -12.19 -7.80
C PRO A 648 11.94 -11.17 -8.89
N LEU A 649 12.65 -10.05 -9.01
CA LEU A 649 12.41 -8.94 -9.93
C LEU A 649 13.71 -8.46 -10.63
N ASP A 650 14.86 -9.08 -10.36
CA ASP A 650 16.14 -8.82 -11.04
C ASP A 650 16.73 -10.13 -11.60
N PRO A 651 16.57 -10.40 -12.91
CA PRO A 651 17.01 -11.66 -13.54
C PRO A 651 18.53 -11.70 -13.76
N THR A 652 19.28 -10.99 -12.92
CA THR A 652 20.73 -11.09 -12.75
C THR A 652 21.15 -11.44 -11.32
N GLU A 653 20.21 -11.57 -10.37
CA GLU A 653 20.46 -11.86 -8.95
C GLU A 653 19.42 -12.81 -8.34
N TRP A 654 19.81 -14.06 -8.06
CA TRP A 654 18.90 -15.09 -7.51
C TRP A 654 19.25 -15.55 -6.09
N ASN A 655 20.28 -14.96 -5.46
CA ASN A 655 20.80 -15.40 -4.17
C ASN A 655 21.43 -14.26 -3.36
N ASP A 656 20.93 -14.06 -2.13
CA ASP A 656 21.60 -13.35 -1.05
C ASP A 656 22.16 -14.40 -0.07
N ARG A 657 23.49 -14.42 0.14
CA ARG A 657 24.14 -15.47 0.94
C ARG A 657 24.24 -15.16 2.44
N ASP A 658 24.29 -13.89 2.82
CA ASP A 658 24.55 -13.47 4.20
C ASP A 658 23.46 -12.58 4.84
N GLY A 659 22.55 -12.05 4.03
CA GLY A 659 21.25 -11.50 4.42
C GLY A 659 21.24 -9.98 4.55
N ASP A 660 22.02 -9.24 3.76
CA ASP A 660 22.05 -7.77 3.79
C ASP A 660 21.17 -7.07 2.73
N GLY A 661 20.65 -7.82 1.75
CA GLY A 661 19.80 -7.28 0.68
C GLY A 661 20.53 -6.87 -0.59
N CYS A 662 21.76 -7.36 -0.80
CA CYS A 662 22.54 -7.18 -2.04
C CYS A 662 22.84 -8.54 -2.70
N GLY A 663 22.83 -8.58 -4.04
CA GLY A 663 22.88 -9.84 -4.81
C GLY A 663 24.29 -10.39 -5.05
N ASP A 664 24.45 -11.71 -4.93
CA ASP A 664 25.71 -12.46 -5.05
C ASP A 664 26.56 -12.16 -6.31
N ASN A 665 25.97 -11.65 -7.41
CA ASN A 665 26.67 -11.42 -8.68
C ASN A 665 27.17 -9.96 -8.86
N SER A 666 26.53 -8.98 -8.24
CA SER A 666 26.86 -7.54 -8.30
C SER A 666 27.58 -7.05 -7.05
N ASP A 667 27.35 -7.68 -5.90
CA ASP A 667 28.04 -7.40 -4.66
C ASP A 667 29.55 -7.74 -4.75
N VAL A 668 30.34 -6.88 -4.10
CA VAL A 668 31.80 -6.94 -4.00
C VAL A 668 32.24 -7.83 -2.82
N TRP A 669 31.40 -8.05 -1.79
CA TRP A 669 31.71 -8.89 -0.62
C TRP A 669 30.62 -9.93 -0.22
N PRO A 670 30.26 -10.95 -1.06
CA PRO A 670 29.13 -11.87 -0.79
C PRO A 670 29.35 -12.93 0.32
N ASP A 671 30.04 -12.57 1.40
CA ASP A 671 30.17 -13.31 2.66
C ASP A 671 30.33 -12.34 3.89
N ASP A 672 30.10 -11.02 3.74
CA ASP A 672 30.18 -9.99 4.81
C ASP A 672 28.97 -9.02 4.77
N PRO A 673 27.90 -9.27 5.56
CA PRO A 673 26.59 -8.59 5.50
C PRO A 673 26.61 -7.16 6.09
N THR A 674 27.57 -6.36 5.65
CA THR A 674 27.76 -4.96 6.03
C THR A 674 28.27 -4.08 4.89
N GLU A 675 28.63 -4.61 3.71
CA GLU A 675 29.32 -3.88 2.63
C GLU A 675 28.96 -4.37 1.22
N CYS A 676 27.98 -3.75 0.55
CA CYS A 676 27.58 -4.14 -0.81
C CYS A 676 28.44 -3.59 -1.97
N SER A 677 29.30 -2.61 -1.73
CA SER A 677 29.82 -1.73 -2.81
C SER A 677 31.13 -1.03 -2.47
N ASP A 678 31.95 -0.84 -3.51
CA ASP A 678 33.24 -0.12 -3.52
C ASP A 678 33.22 0.88 -4.69
N GLN A 679 32.72 2.10 -4.44
CA GLN A 679 32.44 3.07 -5.50
C GLN A 679 33.69 3.64 -6.20
N ASP A 680 34.86 3.55 -5.58
CA ASP A 680 36.11 4.13 -6.11
C ASP A 680 37.28 3.14 -6.31
N PHE A 681 37.11 1.88 -5.88
CA PHE A 681 37.99 0.73 -6.04
C PHE A 681 39.30 0.78 -5.21
N ASP A 682 39.18 1.28 -3.98
CA ASP A 682 40.21 1.33 -2.94
C ASP A 682 40.34 0.00 -2.17
N GLY A 683 39.21 -0.67 -1.93
CA GLY A 683 39.11 -1.91 -1.16
C GLY A 683 38.66 -1.75 0.30
N VAL A 684 38.10 -0.58 0.66
CA VAL A 684 37.17 -0.40 1.79
C VAL A 684 35.75 -0.31 1.20
N GLY A 685 34.75 -0.84 1.89
CA GLY A 685 33.35 -0.77 1.44
C GLY A 685 32.68 0.55 1.81
N ASP A 686 31.71 0.96 1.01
CA ASP A 686 31.04 2.27 1.08
C ASP A 686 30.37 2.58 2.44
N ASN A 687 30.07 1.59 3.29
CA ASN A 687 29.48 1.81 4.62
C ASN A 687 30.52 2.04 5.73
N ALA A 688 31.71 1.46 5.62
CA ALA A 688 32.85 1.72 6.51
C ALA A 688 33.73 2.89 6.04
N ASP A 689 33.69 3.24 4.75
CA ASP A 689 34.47 4.32 4.18
C ASP A 689 33.91 5.72 4.54
N ALA A 690 34.80 6.62 5.00
CA ALA A 690 34.41 7.98 5.39
C ALA A 690 34.20 8.94 4.21
N PHE A 691 34.70 8.62 3.01
CA PHE A 691 34.57 9.40 1.78
C PHE A 691 34.45 8.47 0.53
N PRO A 692 33.33 7.72 0.34
CA PRO A 692 33.16 6.63 -0.67
C PRO A 692 33.20 7.02 -2.18
N THR A 693 33.96 8.04 -2.57
CA THR A 693 34.13 8.55 -3.93
C THR A 693 35.56 9.06 -4.18
N SER A 694 36.50 8.68 -3.32
CA SER A 694 37.86 9.20 -3.21
C SER A 694 38.85 8.13 -2.70
N ALA A 695 39.33 7.27 -3.62
CA ALA A 695 40.34 6.19 -3.48
C ALA A 695 41.76 6.58 -2.99
N TYR A 696 41.80 7.52 -2.05
CA TYR A 696 42.94 8.16 -1.41
C TYR A 696 42.61 8.58 0.04
N GLU A 697 41.34 8.56 0.46
CA GLU A 697 40.84 9.07 1.75
C GLU A 697 39.69 8.18 2.24
N TRP A 698 39.97 7.09 2.96
CA TRP A 698 38.95 6.11 3.42
C TRP A 698 38.57 6.23 4.90
N LEU A 699 39.19 7.15 5.64
CA LEU A 699 39.09 7.25 7.10
C LEU A 699 39.10 8.72 7.55
N ASP A 700 38.17 9.06 8.46
CA ASP A 700 38.15 10.31 9.23
C ASP A 700 38.27 9.95 10.72
N SER A 701 39.49 9.98 11.26
CA SER A 701 39.80 9.51 12.61
C SER A 701 39.29 10.43 13.74
N ASP A 702 38.78 11.63 13.44
CA ASP A 702 38.22 12.54 14.46
C ASP A 702 36.83 13.15 14.14
N GLY A 703 36.33 12.96 12.93
CA GLY A 703 34.96 13.25 12.50
C GLY A 703 34.73 14.69 12.07
N ASP A 704 35.73 15.37 11.50
CA ASP A 704 35.66 16.79 11.13
C ASP A 704 35.40 17.05 9.63
N GLY A 705 35.36 16.00 8.80
CA GLY A 705 35.09 16.05 7.36
C GLY A 705 36.31 16.39 6.53
N LEU A 706 37.47 15.80 6.85
CA LEU A 706 38.68 15.80 6.00
C LEU A 706 39.48 14.52 6.30
N GLY A 707 39.73 13.71 5.29
CA GLY A 707 40.34 12.39 5.49
C GLY A 707 41.77 12.40 6.03
N ASP A 708 42.14 11.30 6.68
CA ASP A 708 43.41 11.09 7.38
C ASP A 708 44.68 11.28 6.53
N ASN A 709 44.59 11.20 5.19
CA ASN A 709 45.74 11.43 4.30
C ASN A 709 45.82 12.90 3.82
N ALA A 710 44.72 13.64 3.87
CA ALA A 710 44.65 15.07 3.55
C ALA A 710 44.83 15.99 4.79
N ASP A 711 44.38 15.57 5.97
CA ASP A 711 44.56 16.32 7.21
C ASP A 711 46.01 16.25 7.73
N GLN A 712 46.49 17.38 8.23
CA GLN A 712 47.78 17.52 8.91
C GLN A 712 47.71 17.15 10.40
N PHE A 713 46.52 17.02 11.00
CA PHE A 713 46.31 16.70 12.42
C PHE A 713 45.15 15.70 12.69
N PRO A 714 45.11 14.46 12.10
CA PRO A 714 43.91 13.61 12.00
C PRO A 714 43.33 13.01 13.31
N ASN A 715 43.52 13.65 14.46
CA ASN A 715 43.14 13.21 15.81
C ASN A 715 42.70 14.43 16.68
N ASP A 716 42.42 15.60 16.08
CA ASP A 716 41.89 16.82 16.72
C ASP A 716 40.98 17.58 15.72
N ALA A 717 39.66 17.31 15.80
CA ALA A 717 38.54 17.78 14.94
C ALA A 717 38.28 19.30 14.88
N ARG A 718 39.36 20.08 14.92
CA ARG A 718 39.45 21.55 14.91
C ARG A 718 40.67 21.99 14.10
N ALA A 719 41.44 21.07 13.52
CA ALA A 719 42.86 21.28 13.23
C ALA A 719 43.31 21.08 11.78
N LYS A 720 42.44 20.64 10.85
CA LYS A 720 42.60 20.42 9.38
C LYS A 720 43.90 20.83 8.64
N TYR A 721 44.44 22.02 8.93
CA TYR A 721 45.46 22.67 8.14
C TYR A 721 46.46 23.47 9.00
N ASP A 722 47.74 23.45 8.62
CA ASP A 722 48.82 24.32 9.09
C ASP A 722 49.51 24.92 7.85
N SER A 723 49.23 26.21 7.61
CA SER A 723 49.58 26.94 6.38
C SER A 723 51.05 27.40 6.31
N ASP A 724 51.81 27.35 7.39
CA ASP A 724 53.20 27.81 7.42
C ASP A 724 54.22 26.81 8.03
N ASN A 725 53.72 25.67 8.47
CA ASN A 725 54.43 24.50 8.98
C ASN A 725 55.21 24.76 10.28
N ASP A 726 54.65 25.56 11.20
CA ASP A 726 55.19 25.73 12.56
C ASP A 726 54.70 24.66 13.57
N GLY A 727 53.63 23.92 13.24
CA GLY A 727 53.03 22.88 14.06
C GLY A 727 51.84 23.33 14.90
N VAL A 728 51.31 24.54 14.70
CA VAL A 728 50.03 25.00 15.26
C VAL A 728 48.99 25.12 14.15
N ALA A 729 47.86 24.41 14.29
CA ALA A 729 46.78 24.46 13.32
C ALA A 729 46.19 25.87 13.14
N ASN A 730 45.79 26.21 11.91
CA ASN A 730 45.33 27.53 11.48
C ASN A 730 44.13 28.09 12.28
N ALA A 731 43.33 27.22 12.92
CA ALA A 731 42.21 27.61 13.76
C ALA A 731 42.61 28.00 15.20
N LEU A 732 43.82 27.58 15.63
CA LEU A 732 44.37 27.82 16.96
C LEU A 732 45.48 28.88 16.95
N ASP A 733 46.22 29.05 15.85
CA ASP A 733 47.17 30.15 15.68
C ASP A 733 46.47 31.47 15.29
N PRO A 734 46.70 32.59 16.00
CA PRO A 734 46.22 33.90 15.60
C PRO A 734 46.97 34.57 14.43
N PHE A 735 48.04 33.97 13.88
CA PHE A 735 48.89 34.54 12.83
C PHE A 735 49.23 33.58 11.65
N PRO A 736 48.27 32.77 11.12
CA PRO A 736 48.51 31.46 10.48
C PRO A 736 49.07 31.52 9.05
N ASN A 737 50.10 32.34 8.84
CA ASN A 737 50.80 32.70 7.61
C ASN A 737 52.18 33.32 7.98
N SER A 738 52.72 33.04 9.18
CA SER A 738 53.91 33.67 9.77
C SER A 738 54.53 32.79 10.88
N PRO A 739 55.40 31.81 10.54
CA PRO A 739 55.90 30.72 11.40
C PRO A 739 56.97 31.20 12.41
N SER A 740 56.57 32.15 13.26
CA SER A 740 57.39 32.87 14.24
C SER A 740 56.56 33.81 15.13
N LEU A 741 55.24 33.61 15.19
CA LEU A 741 54.26 34.50 15.86
C LEU A 741 53.12 33.73 16.55
N ASP A 742 53.35 32.45 16.84
CA ASP A 742 52.53 31.37 17.40
C ASP A 742 51.70 31.69 18.68
N SER A 743 51.65 32.95 19.14
CA SER A 743 50.56 33.48 19.95
C SER A 743 50.54 35.02 20.04
N TRP A 744 49.37 35.57 20.42
CA TRP A 744 49.26 36.94 20.96
C TRP A 744 50.21 37.23 22.13
N PHE A 745 50.70 36.20 22.83
CA PHE A 745 51.65 36.36 23.93
C PHE A 745 53.04 36.77 23.43
N ASP A 746 53.48 36.34 22.25
CA ASP A 746 54.74 36.82 21.66
C ASP A 746 54.59 38.25 21.12
N VAL A 747 53.45 38.59 20.49
CA VAL A 747 53.14 39.99 20.15
C VAL A 747 53.16 40.89 21.39
N LEU A 748 52.57 40.44 22.51
CA LEU A 748 52.66 41.12 23.81
C LEU A 748 54.09 41.15 24.38
N LEU A 749 54.90 40.10 24.19
CA LEU A 749 56.28 40.06 24.62
C LEU A 749 57.13 41.07 23.83
N ARG A 750 57.00 41.11 22.51
CA ARG A 750 57.66 42.08 21.61
C ARG A 750 57.20 43.51 21.93
N MET A 751 55.91 43.74 22.13
CA MET A 751 55.34 45.03 22.55
C MET A 751 55.81 45.48 23.93
N THR A 752 55.89 44.58 24.92
CA THR A 752 56.40 44.90 26.26
C THR A 752 57.92 45.06 26.29
N PHE A 753 58.67 44.41 25.39
CA PHE A 753 60.10 44.67 25.20
C PHE A 753 60.32 46.08 24.62
N VAL A 754 59.55 46.48 23.60
CA VAL A 754 59.57 47.84 23.04
C VAL A 754 59.13 48.88 24.07
N ALA A 755 58.02 48.66 24.79
CA ALA A 755 57.58 49.54 25.87
C ALA A 755 58.60 49.61 27.02
N GLY A 756 59.24 48.49 27.36
CA GLY A 756 60.30 48.41 28.35
C GLY A 756 61.55 49.22 27.96
N LEU A 757 61.95 49.19 26.68
CA LEU A 757 63.01 50.04 26.14
C LEU A 757 62.64 51.54 26.20
N ILE A 758 61.40 51.89 25.87
CA ILE A 758 60.89 53.27 25.97
C ILE A 758 60.88 53.74 27.43
N ILE A 759 60.37 52.93 28.36
CA ILE A 759 60.34 53.22 29.79
C ILE A 759 61.76 53.32 30.36
N ALA A 760 62.70 52.44 29.96
CA ALA A 760 64.10 52.53 30.34
C ALA A 760 64.74 53.85 29.87
N GLY A 761 64.42 54.32 28.67
CA GLY A 761 64.80 55.65 28.18
C GLY A 761 64.26 56.78 29.05
N VAL A 762 62.97 56.76 29.39
CA VAL A 762 62.33 57.79 30.25
C VAL A 762 62.84 57.75 31.70
N VAL A 763 63.15 56.56 32.24
CA VAL A 763 63.73 56.40 33.59
C VAL A 763 65.20 56.82 33.64
N MET A 764 65.97 56.62 32.57
CA MET A 764 67.33 57.20 32.46
C MET A 764 67.28 58.72 32.33
N TRP A 765 66.32 59.27 31.57
CA TRP A 765 66.16 60.73 31.43
C TRP A 765 65.75 61.42 32.74
N SER A 766 64.81 60.83 33.49
CA SER A 766 64.27 61.41 34.72
C SER A 766 65.18 61.32 35.96
N ARG A 767 66.27 60.54 35.92
CA ARG A 767 67.22 60.42 37.06
C ARG A 767 68.38 61.42 37.06
N SER A 768 68.63 62.15 35.98
CA SER A 768 69.69 63.17 35.91
C SER A 768 69.22 64.54 36.44
N GLN A 769 69.17 64.70 37.77
CA GLN A 769 68.73 65.94 38.41
C GLN A 769 69.60 67.19 38.10
N ASN A 770 68.95 68.35 38.16
CA ASN A 770 69.47 69.63 38.66
C ASN A 770 70.83 70.14 38.12
N THR A 771 70.80 71.10 37.19
CA THR A 771 71.47 72.41 37.42
C THR A 771 71.06 73.52 36.43
N LEU A 772 70.72 74.69 37.00
CA LEU A 772 70.92 76.06 36.50
C LEU A 772 70.38 76.54 35.12
N GLN A 773 69.54 77.59 35.22
CA GLN A 773 69.43 78.78 34.36
C GLN A 773 68.68 78.74 33.01
N GLN A 774 67.69 79.64 32.92
CA GLN A 774 67.01 80.18 31.73
C GLN A 774 67.94 81.16 30.95
N PRO A 775 67.60 81.74 29.75
CA PRO A 775 66.26 81.86 29.14
C PRO A 775 66.09 81.74 27.59
N LYS A 776 64.82 81.52 27.17
CA LYS A 776 64.09 82.04 25.95
C LYS A 776 64.71 81.94 24.54
N TRP A 777 63.88 81.61 23.54
CA TRP A 777 63.30 82.48 22.48
C TRP A 777 62.71 81.57 21.35
N THR A 778 61.37 81.42 21.24
CA THR A 778 60.45 81.97 20.20
C THR A 778 60.49 81.40 18.76
N GLY A 779 59.30 81.18 18.18
CA GLY A 779 59.03 80.78 16.77
C GLY A 779 57.90 79.73 16.77
N LEU A 780 56.69 79.88 16.20
CA LEU A 780 56.13 80.57 15.01
C LEU A 780 56.56 79.97 13.66
N GLY A 781 55.57 79.66 12.80
CA GLY A 781 55.70 78.90 11.53
C GLY A 781 55.33 77.42 11.74
N ALA A 782 54.15 76.88 11.43
CA ALA A 782 53.06 77.19 10.48
C ALA A 782 53.22 76.62 9.06
N SER A 783 52.13 75.98 8.60
CA SER A 783 51.68 75.76 7.21
C SER A 783 52.55 74.97 6.20
N SER A 784 51.87 74.03 5.50
CA SER A 784 51.90 73.80 4.03
C SER A 784 53.18 73.22 3.38
N SER A 785 53.12 72.42 2.30
CA SER A 785 52.02 71.75 1.56
C SER A 785 52.64 70.89 0.42
N LEU A 786 51.80 70.43 -0.54
CA LEU A 786 52.13 69.76 -1.82
C LEU A 786 52.45 68.26 -1.66
N GLU A 787 51.68 67.31 -2.20
CA GLU A 787 51.21 67.07 -3.60
C GLU A 787 52.27 66.46 -4.51
N MET A 788 52.00 65.24 -5.00
CA MET A 788 51.76 65.04 -6.45
C MET A 788 51.00 63.73 -6.76
N GLN A 789 50.01 63.89 -7.66
CA GLN A 789 49.35 63.00 -8.63
C GLN A 789 49.95 61.59 -8.87
N SER A 790 49.18 60.55 -9.26
CA SER A 790 48.18 60.55 -10.37
C SER A 790 47.14 59.39 -10.37
N LEU A 791 46.14 59.51 -11.25
CA LEU A 791 44.98 58.63 -11.57
C LEU A 791 45.34 57.47 -12.56
N PRO A 792 44.44 56.55 -13.00
CA PRO A 792 42.97 56.38 -12.83
C PRO A 792 42.56 55.01 -12.18
N ALA A 793 41.31 54.59 -11.90
CA ALA A 793 39.98 54.64 -12.59
C ALA A 793 39.92 53.80 -13.90
N GLU A 794 38.88 53.03 -14.29
CA GLU A 794 37.52 52.64 -13.81
C GLU A 794 37.22 51.21 -14.39
N ALA A 795 36.09 50.46 -14.28
CA ALA A 795 34.67 50.71 -13.95
C ALA A 795 33.98 49.52 -13.19
N THR A 796 32.85 48.93 -13.69
CA THR A 796 31.94 48.02 -12.94
C THR A 796 31.28 46.87 -13.76
N ARG A 797 30.62 45.91 -13.04
CA ARG A 797 29.54 44.95 -13.46
C ARG A 797 28.33 45.64 -14.18
N PRO A 798 27.27 44.95 -14.74
CA PRO A 798 26.69 43.61 -14.42
C PRO A 798 26.11 42.77 -15.64
N ASP A 799 25.16 41.85 -15.34
CA ASP A 799 24.04 41.27 -16.15
C ASP A 799 24.18 39.88 -16.84
N GLY A 800 23.04 39.22 -17.15
CA GLY A 800 22.89 37.74 -17.29
C GLY A 800 22.17 37.14 -18.55
N PRO A 801 21.16 36.24 -18.42
CA PRO A 801 21.10 34.90 -19.08
C PRO A 801 20.09 34.73 -20.26
N PRO A 802 19.88 33.53 -20.88
CA PRO A 802 20.68 32.29 -20.97
C PRO A 802 21.23 32.09 -22.43
N PRO A 803 20.92 31.12 -23.34
CA PRO A 803 20.03 29.91 -23.39
C PRO A 803 20.82 28.56 -23.46
N SER A 804 20.43 27.61 -24.35
CA SER A 804 20.66 26.14 -24.26
C SER A 804 21.22 25.43 -25.54
N ASP A 805 21.47 24.11 -25.39
CA ASP A 805 21.36 23.00 -26.36
C ASP A 805 22.55 22.40 -27.16
N ALA A 806 22.43 21.07 -27.27
CA ALA A 806 22.91 20.13 -28.29
C ALA A 806 24.41 19.80 -28.45
N PHE A 807 24.77 18.56 -28.05
CA PHE A 807 25.77 17.74 -28.73
C PHE A 807 25.21 16.34 -29.04
N ALA A 808 24.83 16.12 -30.29
CA ALA A 808 24.56 14.80 -30.86
C ALA A 808 25.37 14.65 -32.15
N TYR A 809 26.14 13.56 -32.29
CA TYR A 809 26.74 13.05 -33.53
C TYR A 809 27.36 11.64 -33.26
N ASP A 810 27.26 10.59 -34.08
CA ASP A 810 26.17 10.01 -34.91
C ASP A 810 26.75 8.88 -35.83
N ASN A 811 25.93 7.88 -36.18
CA ASN A 811 26.11 6.81 -37.20
C ASN A 811 27.30 5.81 -37.05
N GLN A 812 27.11 4.47 -37.08
CA GLN A 812 26.63 3.55 -38.16
C GLN A 812 27.66 3.25 -39.28
N PRO A 813 27.55 2.12 -40.03
CA PRO A 813 26.47 1.11 -40.05
C PRO A 813 26.87 -0.31 -39.59
#